data_AF-A0A9X4SA95-F1
#
_entry.id   AF-A0A9X4SA95-F1
#
_cell.length_a   1.000
_cell.length_b   1.000
_cell.length_c   1.000
_cell.angle_alpha   90.00
_cell.angle_beta   90.00
_cell.angle_gamma   90.00
#
_symmetry.space_group_name_H-M   'P 1'
#
loop_
_entity.id
_entity.type
_entity.pdbx_description
1 polymer ?
#
loop_
_entity_poly.entity_id
_entity_poly.type
_entity_poly.pdbx_seq_one_letter_code
_entity_poly.pdbx_strand_id
1 'polypeptide(L)'
;MLNRFKYIFSKLNVRHRVLLSALLLTLLATGITGTLAWNSGRQSALNQGQTSTEARSVHLLKLERDTEGNQTTVPVPGADFVLYNAQDPENPVQVQSTFTTDQEGRITVSLPPGRYFFQEIRLPYGFAPDLDAGNQPIRRYDFTVTTATTNDSPIVTAYNRRLSGDLIIEKTLVNDDGTELSEEQLAQLFEFRVTFSDGGTYAYQINGEGESHELASGETLQLRHGQRAVFTNIPVGVHYIVEEVGMEHGQANDSSGNISLDPSIVDFTNRDMTRLGNLILEKEVVNSDGSAVTDEQREIDFEFEVQLSNVPDGASFRFTTNRYQIDDDPDNDDDTREGTVANGDTLTLRHGEILTIHDLPVGTSYQIREVERPNFVSGTRDVEGNIVQDANNRHLFINSYQVDGGEPVLTFLSFEKQVISDDEAALREYFDFEVTFEPDEGQIFQYRIIENGIEGELQDFVSGDIIRLRHGQKVLFADLPPGLTYRIREIEIDRFLEALTTVGGQTVNGTSNGDETGNRNGSHHTFVNREIPNGSAQLIIEKRVEGVGYDAEHEFLFDLYINDVKQDGVIRLRSGETSLPIVLELGDRWRVVEHDSYDNGFSQEGISNGTGTIELEHIGRNVYVRQTNRYVRDTISLSGTKTWEMPEGVQTPRHITVQLMQGDIAVRQVNVEGPNWAYTFDNLPKFDNEGNEIHYTIREIPVTGWRAETNPENINLHNIWVDPVTASLEIEKLITGDAAPNAEQFEFVMNPGGHVVNITNSGQARFPEISFDRPGTFEFTVHETRGSTLGWDYDNAEYRWFVKIEQDTDGLLSLTEQWLTKNGERIDGLQAVFTNRFDDSVLLEETLDIPVKKVWDHKELTADLQPDGIVVQLMADNKEVSRRQLTADMEWQTLFQKMPRYDSEGREIKYQVKESEVNGYSAKISGNAQKGFTIHNTYVGMEEPPSQAPDKPSTTGRLPDVGDGLTLTAIILGLVCIRIAYLLYRETKSKKG
;
A
#
# COMPACT_ATOMS: atom_id res chain seq x y z
N MET A 1 35.00 45.24 28.15
CA MET A 1 35.60 46.54 27.71
C MET A 1 34.60 47.56 27.15
N LEU A 2 33.50 47.15 26.49
CA LEU A 2 32.56 48.01 25.74
C LEU A 2 32.19 49.38 26.36
N ASN A 3 31.94 49.46 27.67
CA ASN A 3 31.49 50.71 28.30
C ASN A 3 32.55 51.84 28.30
N ARG A 4 33.85 51.54 28.12
CA ARG A 4 34.86 52.60 27.90
C ARG A 4 34.78 53.21 26.50
N PHE A 5 34.42 52.43 25.47
CA PHE A 5 34.27 52.93 24.09
C PHE A 5 33.08 53.90 23.97
N LYS A 6 31.92 53.57 24.55
CA LYS A 6 30.74 54.45 24.55
C LYS A 6 31.02 55.80 25.22
N TYR A 7 31.79 55.81 26.32
CA TYR A 7 32.16 57.05 27.02
C TYR A 7 33.08 57.96 26.17
N ILE A 8 34.03 57.40 25.41
CA ILE A 8 34.91 58.16 24.51
C ILE A 8 34.13 58.75 23.32
N PHE A 9 33.24 57.96 22.67
CA PHE A 9 32.41 58.44 21.56
C PHE A 9 31.47 59.59 21.94
N SER A 10 31.01 59.64 23.19
CA SER A 10 30.09 60.69 23.66
C SER A 10 30.71 62.10 23.65
N LYS A 11 32.03 62.24 23.88
CA LYS A 11 32.72 63.54 23.95
C LYS A 11 33.36 64.00 22.62
N LEU A 12 33.35 63.18 21.58
CA LEU A 12 33.87 63.54 20.27
C LEU A 12 32.90 64.49 19.53
N ASN A 13 33.34 65.74 19.35
CA ASN A 13 32.60 66.80 18.67
C ASN A 13 32.34 66.44 17.18
N VAL A 14 31.25 66.93 16.59
CA VAL A 14 30.63 66.41 15.35
C VAL A 14 31.63 66.21 14.20
N ARG A 15 32.57 67.15 14.00
CA ARG A 15 33.62 67.06 12.97
C ARG A 15 34.48 65.79 13.08
N HIS A 16 34.78 65.31 14.29
CA HIS A 16 35.52 64.06 14.50
C HIS A 16 34.67 62.82 14.27
N ARG A 17 33.34 62.87 14.49
CA ARG A 17 32.44 61.77 14.14
C ARG A 17 32.33 61.62 12.63
N VAL A 18 32.23 62.73 11.89
CA VAL A 18 32.27 62.73 10.42
C VAL A 18 33.62 62.21 9.91
N LEU A 19 34.74 62.61 10.53
CA LEU A 19 36.07 62.10 10.17
C LEU A 19 36.24 60.59 10.42
N LEU A 20 35.79 60.06 11.57
CA LEU A 20 35.80 58.62 11.82
C LEU A 20 34.86 57.87 10.87
N SER A 21 33.67 58.41 10.60
CA SER A 21 32.70 57.79 9.68
C SER A 21 33.23 57.77 8.24
N ALA A 22 33.92 58.83 7.81
CA ALA A 22 34.60 58.88 6.53
C ALA A 22 35.77 57.90 6.45
N LEU A 23 36.58 57.78 7.50
CA LEU A 23 37.68 56.80 7.55
C LEU A 23 37.17 55.35 7.52
N LEU A 24 36.04 55.09 8.19
CA LEU A 24 35.38 53.79 8.20
C LEU A 24 34.74 53.49 6.84
N LEU A 25 34.13 54.49 6.17
CA LEU A 25 33.62 54.34 4.80
C LEU A 25 34.75 54.13 3.78
N THR A 26 35.92 54.76 3.92
CA THR A 26 37.03 54.51 3.00
C THR A 26 37.65 53.14 3.22
N LEU A 27 37.74 52.66 4.47
CA LEU A 27 38.14 51.27 4.77
C LEU A 27 37.14 50.23 4.24
N LEU A 28 35.84 50.50 4.34
CA LEU A 28 34.80 49.64 3.74
C LEU A 28 34.83 49.69 2.20
N ALA A 29 35.06 50.87 1.60
CA ALA A 29 35.14 51.01 0.15
C ALA A 29 36.35 50.30 -0.46
N THR A 30 37.54 50.38 0.18
CA THR A 30 38.73 49.65 -0.27
C THR A 30 38.67 48.16 0.05
N GLY A 31 37.88 47.74 1.04
CA GLY A 31 37.62 46.32 1.33
C GLY A 31 36.63 45.64 0.39
N ILE A 32 35.75 46.40 -0.29
CA ILE A 32 34.61 45.84 -1.07
C ILE A 32 34.78 46.01 -2.60
N THR A 33 35.81 46.73 -3.07
CA THR A 33 36.09 46.93 -4.51
C THR A 33 37.44 46.38 -5.02
N GLY A 34 38.17 45.63 -4.19
CA GLY A 34 39.47 45.02 -4.54
C GLY A 34 39.47 43.50 -4.79
N THR A 35 38.37 42.80 -4.48
CA THR A 35 38.29 41.32 -4.44
C THR A 35 37.30 40.71 -5.44
N LEU A 36 36.70 41.54 -6.29
CA LEU A 36 35.96 41.11 -7.47
C LEU A 36 36.61 41.71 -8.72
N ALA A 37 36.71 40.92 -9.79
CA ALA A 37 37.25 41.29 -11.11
C ALA A 37 38.78 41.48 -11.28
N TRP A 38 39.65 40.80 -10.51
CA TRP A 38 41.00 40.46 -11.05
C TRP A 38 41.56 39.09 -10.61
N ASN A 39 40.78 38.01 -10.82
CA ASN A 39 41.33 36.65 -10.89
C ASN A 39 40.68 35.76 -11.98
N SER A 40 39.68 36.27 -12.70
CA SER A 40 38.89 35.57 -13.73
C SER A 40 39.57 35.44 -15.10
N GLY A 41 40.91 35.48 -15.16
CA GLY A 41 41.66 35.58 -16.42
C GLY A 41 42.78 34.57 -16.64
N ARG A 42 43.21 33.81 -15.61
CA ARG A 42 44.32 32.84 -15.74
C ARG A 42 44.19 31.50 -15.00
N GLN A 43 43.20 31.34 -14.12
CA GLN A 43 42.91 30.04 -13.49
C GLN A 43 42.11 29.08 -14.41
N SER A 44 41.60 29.56 -15.55
CA SER A 44 40.68 28.83 -16.44
C SER A 44 41.37 27.93 -17.50
N ALA A 45 42.65 27.63 -17.34
CA ALA A 45 43.45 26.90 -18.35
C ALA A 45 44.46 25.88 -17.79
N LEU A 46 44.48 25.64 -16.46
CA LEU A 46 45.36 24.65 -15.83
C LEU A 46 44.67 23.69 -14.85
N ASN A 47 43.37 23.88 -14.56
CA ASN A 47 42.57 22.93 -13.79
C ASN A 47 41.69 22.00 -14.65
N GLN A 48 41.89 21.94 -15.97
CA GLN A 48 41.41 20.82 -16.78
C GLN A 48 42.38 19.64 -16.62
N GLY A 49 42.37 19.02 -15.43
CA GLY A 49 43.40 18.06 -15.03
C GLY A 49 43.02 17.01 -13.98
N GLN A 50 41.92 17.18 -13.23
CA GLN A 50 41.33 16.12 -12.39
C GLN A 50 39.85 16.44 -12.09
N THR A 51 39.04 15.39 -11.94
CA THR A 51 37.58 15.48 -12.03
C THR A 51 36.91 15.84 -10.70
N SER A 52 35.93 16.75 -10.77
CA SER A 52 34.81 16.72 -9.83
C SER A 52 34.05 15.40 -10.00
N THR A 53 34.02 14.58 -8.96
CA THR A 53 33.15 13.39 -8.92
C THR A 53 31.71 13.84 -8.68
N GLU A 54 31.03 14.20 -9.76
CA GLU A 54 29.59 14.45 -9.77
C GLU A 54 28.86 13.25 -9.16
N ALA A 55 27.97 13.49 -8.19
CA ALA A 55 27.10 12.45 -7.69
C ALA A 55 26.15 12.03 -8.83
N ARG A 56 26.07 10.72 -9.09
CA ARG A 56 25.24 10.14 -10.15
C ARG A 56 23.93 9.65 -9.56
N SER A 57 22.82 9.90 -10.26
CA SER A 57 21.57 9.23 -9.95
C SER A 57 21.73 7.73 -10.12
N VAL A 58 21.15 6.98 -9.19
CA VAL A 58 21.05 5.53 -9.20
C VAL A 58 19.58 5.20 -8.95
N HIS A 59 19.05 4.23 -9.70
CA HIS A 59 17.66 3.81 -9.56
C HIS A 59 17.64 2.34 -9.16
N LEU A 60 17.19 2.01 -7.95
CA LEU A 60 16.70 0.66 -7.71
C LEU A 60 15.32 0.55 -8.36
N LEU A 61 15.09 -0.56 -9.04
CA LEU A 61 13.80 -0.93 -9.62
C LEU A 61 13.40 -2.29 -9.05
N LYS A 62 12.41 -2.30 -8.17
CA LYS A 62 11.85 -3.50 -7.57
C LYS A 62 10.71 -4.01 -8.44
N LEU A 63 10.91 -5.21 -8.99
CA LEU A 63 9.98 -5.87 -9.89
C LEU A 63 9.41 -7.14 -9.24
N GLU A 64 8.27 -7.58 -9.76
CA GLU A 64 7.66 -8.85 -9.42
C GLU A 64 8.36 -9.98 -10.21
N ARG A 65 8.63 -11.09 -9.53
CA ARG A 65 8.56 -12.40 -10.17
C ARG A 65 7.17 -12.94 -9.93
N ASP A 66 6.57 -13.50 -10.97
CA ASP A 66 5.25 -14.13 -10.88
C ASP A 66 5.26 -15.35 -9.93
N THR A 67 4.11 -15.98 -9.78
CA THR A 67 3.91 -17.13 -8.88
C THR A 67 4.64 -18.39 -9.35
N GLU A 68 5.06 -18.47 -10.62
CA GLU A 68 5.96 -19.50 -11.15
C GLU A 68 7.46 -19.18 -10.90
N GLY A 69 7.80 -17.91 -10.70
CA GLY A 69 9.15 -17.41 -10.47
C GLY A 69 9.83 -16.78 -11.69
N ASN A 70 9.14 -16.61 -12.83
CA ASN A 70 9.67 -15.91 -13.99
C ASN A 70 9.84 -14.41 -13.69
N GLN A 71 10.76 -13.74 -14.39
CA GLN A 71 10.98 -12.29 -14.22
C GLN A 71 9.96 -11.49 -15.01
N THR A 72 9.13 -10.69 -14.32
CA THR A 72 8.16 -9.79 -14.96
C THR A 72 8.72 -8.36 -15.10
N THR A 73 7.95 -7.46 -15.71
CA THR A 73 8.15 -6.00 -15.68
C THR A 73 7.17 -5.27 -14.75
N VAL A 74 6.41 -5.99 -13.92
CA VAL A 74 5.42 -5.40 -13.00
C VAL A 74 6.17 -4.79 -11.79
N PRO A 75 5.89 -3.53 -11.43
CA PRO A 75 6.54 -2.87 -10.29
C PRO A 75 5.97 -3.34 -8.95
N VAL A 76 6.81 -3.35 -7.91
CA VAL A 76 6.42 -3.76 -6.54
C VAL A 76 6.57 -2.56 -5.58
N PRO A 77 5.47 -1.86 -5.25
CA PRO A 77 5.46 -0.74 -4.31
C PRO A 77 5.53 -1.20 -2.85
N GLY A 78 5.88 -0.29 -1.94
CA GLY A 78 5.79 -0.54 -0.49
C GLY A 78 6.89 -1.42 0.12
N ALA A 79 7.95 -1.75 -0.63
CA ALA A 79 9.07 -2.56 -0.15
C ALA A 79 10.13 -1.67 0.51
N ASP A 80 10.55 -1.99 1.74
CA ASP A 80 11.50 -1.17 2.50
C ASP A 80 12.95 -1.67 2.33
N PHE A 81 13.82 -0.74 1.95
CA PHE A 81 15.24 -0.95 1.71
C PHE A 81 16.12 -0.02 2.56
N VAL A 82 17.32 -0.49 2.90
CA VAL A 82 18.41 0.32 3.48
C VAL A 82 19.60 0.31 2.52
N LEU A 83 20.20 1.48 2.28
CA LEU A 83 21.38 1.61 1.42
C LEU A 83 22.67 1.58 2.24
N TYR A 84 23.64 0.77 1.82
CA TYR A 84 24.98 0.68 2.39
C TYR A 84 26.05 1.04 1.37
N ASN A 85 27.13 1.69 1.82
CA ASN A 85 28.39 1.87 1.11
C ASN A 85 29.31 0.71 1.47
N ALA A 86 29.81 0.02 0.45
CA ALA A 86 30.65 -1.17 0.55
C ALA A 86 31.99 -0.99 -0.19
N GLN A 87 32.56 0.23 -0.13
CA GLN A 87 33.96 0.47 -0.52
C GLN A 87 34.92 -0.37 0.35
N ASP A 88 34.63 -0.51 1.65
CA ASP A 88 35.11 -1.61 2.49
C ASP A 88 34.05 -2.74 2.49
N PRO A 89 34.37 -3.94 2.00
CA PRO A 89 33.45 -5.08 2.04
C PRO A 89 33.26 -5.68 3.44
N GLU A 90 34.21 -5.49 4.36
CA GLU A 90 34.15 -6.08 5.72
C GLU A 90 33.37 -5.18 6.69
N ASN A 91 33.42 -3.84 6.50
CA ASN A 91 32.70 -2.86 7.32
C ASN A 91 31.78 -1.95 6.49
N PRO A 92 30.68 -2.47 5.90
CA PRO A 92 29.77 -1.67 5.09
C PRO A 92 28.98 -0.65 5.91
N VAL A 93 29.05 0.62 5.52
CA VAL A 93 28.46 1.76 6.26
C VAL A 93 27.10 2.14 5.69
N GLN A 94 26.06 2.16 6.52
CA GLN A 94 24.72 2.64 6.12
C GLN A 94 24.79 4.12 5.69
N VAL A 95 24.30 4.41 4.48
CA VAL A 95 24.38 5.73 3.84
C VAL A 95 23.22 6.64 4.23
N GLN A 96 22.02 6.06 4.41
CA GLN A 96 20.78 6.80 4.60
C GLN A 96 19.75 5.96 5.36
N SER A 97 18.62 6.57 5.75
CA SER A 97 17.46 5.90 6.36
C SER A 97 16.83 4.84 5.45
N THR A 98 15.81 4.17 5.95
CA THR A 98 14.90 3.35 5.13
C THR A 98 14.35 4.15 3.94
N PHE A 99 14.28 3.48 2.79
CA PHE A 99 13.59 3.91 1.58
C PHE A 99 12.46 2.92 1.29
N THR A 100 11.25 3.40 1.03
CA THR A 100 10.15 2.57 0.55
C THR A 100 10.00 2.73 -0.97
N THR A 101 9.72 1.67 -1.71
CA THR A 101 9.49 1.76 -3.17
C THR A 101 8.20 2.51 -3.52
N ASP A 102 8.28 3.39 -4.53
CA ASP A 102 7.14 4.12 -5.08
C ASP A 102 6.20 3.22 -5.92
N GLN A 103 5.12 3.79 -6.47
CA GLN A 103 4.11 3.06 -7.26
C GLN A 103 4.70 2.44 -8.53
N GLU A 104 5.75 3.05 -9.08
CA GLU A 104 6.55 2.52 -10.20
C GLU A 104 7.66 1.54 -9.75
N GLY A 105 7.65 1.13 -8.48
CA GLY A 105 8.57 0.16 -7.88
C GLY A 105 9.97 0.71 -7.63
N ARG A 106 10.17 2.03 -7.65
CA ARG A 106 11.50 2.66 -7.71
C ARG A 106 11.93 3.23 -6.37
N ILE A 107 13.25 3.28 -6.22
CA ILE A 107 13.95 4.12 -5.24
C ILE A 107 15.05 4.85 -6.02
N THR A 108 15.04 6.19 -5.98
CA THR A 108 16.05 7.03 -6.65
C THR A 108 16.95 7.72 -5.62
N VAL A 109 18.26 7.52 -5.73
CA VAL A 109 19.28 8.11 -4.86
C VAL A 109 20.38 8.75 -5.70
N SER A 110 21.10 9.74 -5.15
CA SER A 110 22.25 10.36 -5.83
C SER A 110 23.53 10.09 -5.04
N LEU A 111 24.49 9.40 -5.66
CA LEU A 111 25.64 8.82 -4.97
C LEU A 111 26.96 9.16 -5.68
N PRO A 112 28.06 9.42 -4.93
CA PRO A 112 29.38 9.54 -5.53
C PRO A 112 29.91 8.17 -6.00
N PRO A 113 30.88 8.12 -6.94
CA PRO A 113 31.51 6.88 -7.40
C PRO A 113 32.02 6.00 -6.25
N GLY A 114 31.71 4.70 -6.31
CA GLY A 114 31.93 3.77 -5.19
C GLY A 114 31.16 2.46 -5.35
N ARG A 115 31.38 1.54 -4.41
CA ARG A 115 30.63 0.28 -4.27
C ARG A 115 29.54 0.45 -3.21
N TYR A 116 28.37 -0.13 -3.46
CA TYR A 116 27.20 0.01 -2.59
C TYR A 116 26.34 -1.26 -2.67
N PHE A 117 25.42 -1.43 -1.72
CA PHE A 117 24.31 -2.37 -1.88
C PHE A 117 23.02 -1.84 -1.24
N PHE A 118 21.88 -2.19 -1.84
CA PHE A 118 20.59 -2.09 -1.18
C PHE A 118 20.29 -3.37 -0.41
N GLN A 119 19.72 -3.24 0.79
CA GLN A 119 19.36 -4.32 1.70
C GLN A 119 17.86 -4.26 2.00
N GLU A 120 17.09 -5.28 1.64
CA GLU A 120 15.66 -5.35 1.85
C GLU A 120 15.29 -5.80 3.28
N ILE A 121 14.56 -4.93 3.98
CA ILE A 121 14.22 -5.09 5.41
C ILE A 121 12.72 -5.33 5.65
N ARG A 122 11.81 -4.86 4.78
CA ARG A 122 10.38 -5.21 4.81
C ARG A 122 9.89 -5.57 3.41
N LEU A 123 9.11 -6.65 3.35
CA LEU A 123 8.38 -7.10 2.16
C LEU A 123 6.97 -6.48 2.16
N PRO A 124 6.39 -6.10 1.02
CA PRO A 124 4.97 -5.78 0.93
C PRO A 124 4.10 -7.02 1.23
N TYR A 125 2.83 -6.78 1.57
CA TYR A 125 1.86 -7.87 1.71
C TYR A 125 1.68 -8.60 0.36
N GLY A 126 1.58 -9.94 0.42
CA GLY A 126 1.51 -10.79 -0.78
C GLY A 126 2.84 -11.04 -1.49
N PHE A 127 4.00 -10.74 -0.88
CA PHE A 127 5.31 -10.95 -1.49
C PHE A 127 6.32 -11.67 -0.57
N ALA A 128 7.17 -12.50 -1.19
CA ALA A 128 8.32 -13.16 -0.58
C ALA A 128 9.64 -12.68 -1.22
N PRO A 129 10.81 -12.86 -0.56
CA PRO A 129 12.10 -12.56 -1.16
C PRO A 129 12.34 -13.41 -2.40
N ASP A 130 13.09 -12.88 -3.37
CA ASP A 130 13.69 -13.70 -4.43
C ASP A 130 14.69 -14.71 -3.84
N LEU A 131 15.03 -15.76 -4.59
CA LEU A 131 15.97 -16.80 -4.16
C LEU A 131 17.20 -16.85 -5.05
N ASP A 132 18.35 -17.19 -4.46
CA ASP A 132 19.57 -17.49 -5.18
C ASP A 132 19.58 -18.94 -5.71
N ALA A 133 20.64 -19.31 -6.44
CA ALA A 133 20.83 -20.66 -6.95
C ALA A 133 21.06 -21.74 -5.86
N GLY A 134 21.18 -21.34 -4.59
CA GLY A 134 21.19 -22.20 -3.40
C GLY A 134 19.85 -22.21 -2.65
N ASN A 135 18.79 -21.66 -3.26
CA ASN A 135 17.44 -21.53 -2.71
C ASN A 135 17.40 -20.68 -1.41
N GLN A 136 18.33 -19.73 -1.24
CA GLN A 136 18.42 -18.82 -0.09
C GLN A 136 17.82 -17.44 -0.40
N PRO A 137 17.17 -16.76 0.57
CA PRO A 137 16.58 -15.43 0.38
C PRO A 137 17.59 -14.35 -0.06
N ILE A 138 17.47 -13.88 -1.30
CA ILE A 138 18.13 -12.66 -1.76
C ILE A 138 17.45 -11.48 -1.08
N ARG A 139 18.19 -10.80 -0.21
CA ARG A 139 17.82 -9.51 0.37
C ARG A 139 18.87 -8.43 0.11
N ARG A 140 19.99 -8.76 -0.52
CA ARG A 140 21.13 -7.86 -0.75
C ARG A 140 21.37 -7.72 -2.26
N TYR A 141 21.49 -6.47 -2.72
CA TYR A 141 21.60 -6.11 -4.13
C TYR A 141 22.79 -5.15 -4.33
N ASP A 142 23.98 -5.71 -4.57
CA ASP A 142 25.23 -4.97 -4.79
C ASP A 142 25.30 -4.28 -6.16
N PHE A 143 25.90 -3.08 -6.18
CA PHE A 143 26.14 -2.30 -7.39
C PHE A 143 27.40 -1.42 -7.27
N THR A 144 27.78 -0.76 -8.38
CA THR A 144 28.94 0.15 -8.41
C THR A 144 28.63 1.38 -9.25
N VAL A 145 28.86 2.55 -8.68
CA VAL A 145 28.80 3.85 -9.37
C VAL A 145 30.19 4.17 -9.91
N THR A 146 30.30 4.48 -11.20
CA THR A 146 31.59 4.71 -11.88
C THR A 146 31.77 6.16 -12.34
N THR A 147 32.99 6.50 -12.78
CA THR A 147 33.36 7.82 -13.31
C THR A 147 33.22 7.93 -14.84
N ALA A 148 32.63 6.94 -15.52
CA ALA A 148 32.52 6.93 -16.98
C ALA A 148 31.48 7.94 -17.49
N THR A 149 31.68 8.44 -18.72
CA THR A 149 30.81 9.46 -19.36
C THR A 149 29.64 8.84 -20.14
N THR A 150 29.14 7.69 -19.71
CA THR A 150 27.87 7.12 -20.18
C THR A 150 26.73 7.81 -19.43
N ASN A 151 25.72 8.32 -20.14
CA ASN A 151 24.59 9.03 -19.52
C ASN A 151 23.62 8.12 -18.76
N ASP A 152 23.83 6.81 -18.79
CA ASP A 152 22.97 5.82 -18.12
C ASP A 152 23.27 5.81 -16.61
N SER A 153 22.31 6.30 -15.82
CA SER A 153 22.23 6.03 -14.39
C SER A 153 22.26 4.51 -14.15
N PRO A 154 23.12 3.96 -13.27
CA PRO A 154 23.07 2.53 -12.96
C PRO A 154 21.71 2.15 -12.38
N ILE A 155 21.11 1.12 -12.97
CA ILE A 155 19.84 0.53 -12.53
C ILE A 155 20.15 -0.73 -11.73
N VAL A 156 19.60 -0.82 -10.52
CA VAL A 156 19.71 -1.98 -9.62
C VAL A 156 18.37 -2.70 -9.65
N THR A 157 18.25 -3.76 -10.46
CA THR A 157 17.02 -4.55 -10.49
C THR A 157 16.98 -5.49 -9.30
N ALA A 158 15.95 -5.34 -8.48
CA ALA A 158 15.63 -6.24 -7.37
C ALA A 158 14.31 -6.94 -7.69
N TYR A 159 14.13 -8.17 -7.20
CA TYR A 159 12.89 -8.94 -7.37
C TYR A 159 12.29 -9.33 -6.03
N ASN A 160 10.97 -9.33 -5.91
CA ASN A 160 10.25 -10.17 -4.94
C ASN A 160 9.41 -11.18 -5.72
N ARG A 161 9.30 -12.40 -5.21
CA ARG A 161 8.36 -13.39 -5.75
C ARG A 161 6.98 -13.09 -5.20
N ARG A 162 5.98 -13.06 -6.07
CA ARG A 162 4.60 -12.96 -5.67
C ARG A 162 4.24 -14.21 -4.87
N LEU A 163 3.61 -14.03 -3.72
CA LEU A 163 3.00 -15.14 -3.01
C LEU A 163 1.69 -15.48 -3.69
N SER A 164 1.45 -16.76 -3.89
CA SER A 164 0.16 -17.29 -4.32
C SER A 164 -0.69 -17.73 -3.14
N GLY A 165 -1.99 -17.76 -3.37
CA GLY A 165 -2.96 -18.54 -2.62
C GLY A 165 -3.81 -19.39 -3.57
N ASP A 166 -4.61 -20.26 -2.99
CA ASP A 166 -5.54 -21.13 -3.71
C ASP A 166 -6.98 -20.61 -3.56
N LEU A 167 -7.77 -20.72 -4.63
CA LEU A 167 -9.23 -20.52 -4.59
C LEU A 167 -9.88 -21.89 -4.81
N ILE A 168 -10.63 -22.35 -3.82
CA ILE A 168 -11.35 -23.61 -3.85
C ILE A 168 -12.83 -23.31 -3.95
N ILE A 169 -13.44 -23.62 -5.08
CA ILE A 169 -14.89 -23.51 -5.29
C ILE A 169 -15.47 -24.91 -5.11
N GLU A 170 -16.12 -25.20 -3.98
CA GLU A 170 -16.72 -26.51 -3.71
C GLU A 170 -18.22 -26.50 -4.02
N LYS A 171 -18.69 -27.49 -4.80
CA LYS A 171 -20.10 -27.62 -5.19
C LYS A 171 -20.77 -28.77 -4.46
N THR A 172 -21.66 -28.42 -3.55
CA THR A 172 -22.62 -29.33 -2.92
C THR A 172 -24.00 -29.18 -3.56
N LEU A 173 -24.65 -30.32 -3.78
CA LEU A 173 -26.09 -30.44 -3.97
C LEU A 173 -26.63 -31.25 -2.79
N VAL A 174 -27.79 -30.90 -2.25
CA VAL A 174 -28.51 -31.71 -1.26
C VAL A 174 -29.96 -31.85 -1.69
N ASN A 175 -30.56 -33.02 -1.53
CA ASN A 175 -32.03 -33.13 -1.54
C ASN A 175 -32.59 -32.32 -0.36
N ASP A 176 -33.70 -31.61 -0.56
CA ASP A 176 -34.36 -30.88 0.54
C ASP A 176 -34.85 -31.80 1.67
N ASP A 177 -35.09 -33.08 1.36
CA ASP A 177 -35.43 -34.11 2.35
C ASP A 177 -34.22 -34.83 2.98
N GLY A 178 -32.99 -34.44 2.62
CA GLY A 178 -31.76 -35.00 3.16
C GLY A 178 -31.46 -36.44 2.75
N THR A 179 -32.18 -37.00 1.77
CA THR A 179 -31.88 -38.33 1.21
C THR A 179 -30.62 -38.31 0.34
N GLU A 180 -30.03 -39.48 0.10
CA GLU A 180 -28.91 -39.64 -0.84
C GLU A 180 -29.33 -39.26 -2.27
N LEU A 181 -28.47 -38.55 -2.99
CA LEU A 181 -28.71 -38.13 -4.37
C LEU A 181 -28.70 -39.32 -5.33
N SER A 182 -29.57 -39.30 -6.33
CA SER A 182 -29.57 -40.28 -7.42
C SER A 182 -28.38 -40.10 -8.37
N GLU A 183 -28.08 -41.13 -9.17
CA GLU A 183 -26.98 -41.07 -10.17
C GLU A 183 -27.15 -39.92 -11.19
N GLU A 184 -28.38 -39.48 -11.46
CA GLU A 184 -28.67 -38.37 -12.37
C GLU A 184 -28.36 -37.00 -11.73
N GLN A 185 -28.73 -36.81 -10.47
CA GLN A 185 -28.40 -35.61 -9.68
C GLN A 185 -26.89 -35.50 -9.39
N LEU A 186 -26.24 -36.64 -9.09
CA LEU A 186 -24.78 -36.74 -9.01
C LEU A 186 -24.11 -36.46 -10.37
N ALA A 187 -24.85 -36.58 -11.48
CA ALA A 187 -24.39 -36.29 -12.82
C ALA A 187 -24.76 -34.87 -13.33
N GLN A 188 -25.54 -34.09 -12.58
CA GLN A 188 -25.90 -32.72 -12.93
C GLN A 188 -24.67 -31.82 -12.94
N LEU A 189 -24.59 -30.93 -13.93
CA LEU A 189 -23.55 -29.91 -14.06
C LEU A 189 -24.12 -28.54 -13.69
N PHE A 190 -23.39 -27.82 -12.85
CA PHE A 190 -23.68 -26.46 -12.42
C PHE A 190 -22.58 -25.54 -12.95
N GLU A 191 -22.94 -24.40 -13.53
CA GLU A 191 -22.00 -23.49 -14.19
C GLU A 191 -21.60 -22.32 -13.28
N PHE A 192 -20.30 -22.05 -13.18
CA PHE A 192 -19.75 -21.00 -12.30
C PHE A 192 -18.93 -20.02 -13.11
N ARG A 193 -19.30 -18.74 -13.08
CA ARG A 193 -18.47 -17.66 -13.62
C ARG A 193 -17.49 -17.21 -12.56
N VAL A 194 -16.21 -17.14 -12.93
CA VAL A 194 -15.14 -16.71 -12.01
C VAL A 194 -14.47 -15.45 -12.56
N THR A 195 -14.58 -14.35 -11.82
CA THR A 195 -14.00 -13.05 -12.19
C THR A 195 -12.88 -12.71 -11.21
N PHE A 196 -11.73 -12.29 -11.74
CA PHE A 196 -10.55 -11.88 -10.98
C PHE A 196 -10.24 -10.40 -11.23
N SER A 197 -9.95 -9.63 -10.19
CA SER A 197 -9.79 -8.17 -10.27
C SER A 197 -8.59 -7.68 -11.09
N ASP A 198 -7.65 -8.58 -11.39
CA ASP A 198 -6.49 -8.35 -12.24
C ASP A 198 -6.74 -8.68 -13.72
N GLY A 199 -7.88 -9.31 -14.05
CA GLY A 199 -8.19 -9.82 -15.38
C GLY A 199 -7.37 -11.05 -15.78
N GLY A 200 -6.80 -11.78 -14.81
CA GLY A 200 -5.91 -12.91 -15.05
C GLY A 200 -6.57 -14.14 -15.68
N THR A 201 -5.72 -15.07 -16.14
CA THR A 201 -6.09 -16.43 -16.53
C THR A 201 -5.41 -17.39 -15.58
N TYR A 202 -6.17 -18.26 -14.93
CA TYR A 202 -5.68 -19.12 -13.85
C TYR A 202 -5.96 -20.60 -14.12
N ALA A 203 -5.00 -21.44 -13.71
CA ALA A 203 -5.07 -22.88 -13.85
C ALA A 203 -5.85 -23.50 -12.70
N TYR A 204 -6.76 -24.42 -13.01
CA TYR A 204 -7.54 -25.18 -12.02
C TYR A 204 -7.57 -26.67 -12.32
N GLN A 205 -7.76 -27.47 -11.27
CA GLN A 205 -7.98 -28.91 -11.35
C GLN A 205 -9.28 -29.29 -10.62
N ILE A 206 -10.02 -30.24 -11.18
CA ILE A 206 -11.18 -30.81 -10.50
C ILE A 206 -10.70 -31.68 -9.34
N ASN A 207 -11.23 -31.43 -8.15
CA ASN A 207 -10.90 -32.10 -6.88
C ASN A 207 -9.46 -31.92 -6.37
N GLY A 208 -8.58 -31.29 -7.16
CA GLY A 208 -7.14 -31.22 -6.92
C GLY A 208 -6.34 -32.35 -7.57
N GLU A 209 -6.94 -33.11 -8.49
CA GLU A 209 -6.29 -34.23 -9.20
C GLU A 209 -6.59 -34.19 -10.71
N GLY A 210 -5.77 -34.86 -11.52
CA GLY A 210 -6.03 -35.06 -12.95
C GLY A 210 -5.58 -33.91 -13.85
N GLU A 211 -6.33 -33.66 -14.93
CA GLU A 211 -5.95 -32.74 -16.00
C GLU A 211 -6.12 -31.27 -15.57
N SER A 212 -5.10 -30.45 -15.86
CA SER A 212 -5.11 -29.02 -15.56
C SER A 212 -5.83 -28.27 -16.67
N HIS A 213 -6.82 -27.46 -16.27
CA HIS A 213 -7.60 -26.61 -17.15
C HIS A 213 -7.19 -25.15 -16.92
N GLU A 214 -7.35 -24.28 -17.92
CA GLU A 214 -7.18 -22.83 -17.78
C GLU A 214 -8.55 -22.15 -17.88
N LEU A 215 -8.74 -21.05 -17.15
CA LEU A 215 -9.94 -20.20 -17.21
C LEU A 215 -9.54 -18.74 -17.11
N ALA A 216 -10.02 -17.90 -18.04
CA ALA A 216 -9.82 -16.46 -18.01
C ALA A 216 -10.91 -15.75 -17.17
N SER A 217 -10.54 -14.65 -16.52
CA SER A 217 -11.46 -13.85 -15.71
C SER A 217 -12.73 -13.44 -16.48
N GLY A 218 -13.88 -13.93 -16.01
CA GLY A 218 -15.21 -13.71 -16.58
C GLY A 218 -15.74 -14.87 -17.44
N GLU A 219 -14.91 -15.88 -17.72
CA GLU A 219 -15.35 -17.16 -18.30
C GLU A 219 -15.97 -18.07 -17.23
N THR A 220 -16.51 -19.21 -17.67
CA THR A 220 -17.23 -20.17 -16.84
C THR A 220 -16.56 -21.54 -16.79
N LEU A 221 -16.71 -22.22 -15.65
CA LEU A 221 -16.39 -23.64 -15.43
C LEU A 221 -17.65 -24.41 -15.03
N GLN A 222 -17.60 -25.73 -15.02
CA GLN A 222 -18.72 -26.57 -14.57
C GLN A 222 -18.28 -27.58 -13.49
N LEU A 223 -19.11 -27.73 -12.45
CA LEU A 223 -18.92 -28.69 -11.35
C LEU A 223 -20.17 -29.56 -11.16
N ARG A 224 -19.99 -30.75 -10.60
CA ARG A 224 -21.06 -31.66 -10.13
C ARG A 224 -21.13 -31.66 -8.60
N HIS A 225 -22.13 -32.31 -8.03
CA HIS A 225 -22.15 -32.59 -6.58
C HIS A 225 -20.82 -33.22 -6.12
N GLY A 226 -20.28 -32.74 -5.00
CA GLY A 226 -19.07 -33.26 -4.38
C GLY A 226 -17.81 -33.01 -5.19
N GLN A 227 -17.89 -32.18 -6.24
CA GLN A 227 -16.73 -31.71 -6.97
C GLN A 227 -16.31 -30.31 -6.51
N ARG A 228 -15.03 -30.01 -6.71
CA ARG A 228 -14.48 -28.68 -6.48
C ARG A 228 -13.52 -28.26 -7.58
N ALA A 229 -13.55 -26.99 -7.96
CA ALA A 229 -12.49 -26.38 -8.75
C ALA A 229 -11.40 -25.88 -7.79
N VAL A 230 -10.23 -26.51 -7.80
CA VAL A 230 -9.06 -26.05 -7.06
C VAL A 230 -8.22 -25.21 -8.03
N PHE A 231 -8.37 -23.90 -7.97
CA PHE A 231 -7.44 -22.96 -8.60
C PHE A 231 -6.20 -22.83 -7.72
N THR A 232 -5.02 -22.85 -8.35
CA THR A 232 -3.75 -22.66 -7.64
C THR A 232 -2.96 -21.52 -8.28
N ASN A 233 -1.93 -21.06 -7.57
CA ASN A 233 -1.01 -20.03 -8.06
C ASN A 233 -1.62 -18.64 -8.34
N ILE A 234 -2.81 -18.34 -7.81
CA ILE A 234 -3.42 -17.01 -7.92
C ILE A 234 -2.66 -16.04 -6.99
N PRO A 235 -2.24 -14.85 -7.44
CA PRO A 235 -1.55 -13.87 -6.60
C PRO A 235 -2.35 -13.43 -5.37
N VAL A 236 -1.70 -13.44 -4.20
CA VAL A 236 -2.25 -12.90 -2.95
C VAL A 236 -2.63 -11.43 -3.14
N GLY A 237 -3.81 -11.07 -2.62
CA GLY A 237 -4.41 -9.74 -2.76
C GLY A 237 -5.21 -9.51 -4.05
N VAL A 238 -5.34 -10.50 -4.93
CA VAL A 238 -6.37 -10.48 -6.00
C VAL A 238 -7.74 -10.64 -5.37
N HIS A 239 -8.69 -9.79 -5.75
CA HIS A 239 -10.09 -9.94 -5.39
C HIS A 239 -10.78 -10.85 -6.42
N TYR A 240 -11.50 -11.86 -5.95
CA TYR A 240 -12.30 -12.75 -6.79
C TYR A 240 -13.79 -12.55 -6.54
N ILE A 241 -14.60 -12.84 -7.56
CA ILE A 241 -16.06 -13.00 -7.49
C ILE A 241 -16.39 -14.31 -8.19
N VAL A 242 -17.20 -15.16 -7.55
CA VAL A 242 -17.80 -16.35 -8.14
C VAL A 242 -19.32 -16.17 -8.16
N GLU A 243 -19.90 -16.28 -9.35
CA GLU A 243 -21.35 -16.30 -9.60
C GLU A 243 -21.74 -17.72 -10.03
N GLU A 244 -22.82 -18.29 -9.48
CA GLU A 244 -23.45 -19.49 -10.06
C GLU A 244 -24.45 -19.06 -11.14
N VAL A 245 -24.25 -19.54 -12.37
CA VAL A 245 -24.91 -19.08 -13.60
C VAL A 245 -25.92 -20.13 -14.08
N GLY A 246 -27.07 -19.66 -14.58
CA GLY A 246 -28.05 -20.52 -15.26
C GLY A 246 -29.06 -21.22 -14.34
N MET A 247 -29.21 -20.76 -13.09
CA MET A 247 -30.24 -21.25 -12.16
C MET A 247 -31.64 -20.84 -12.64
N GLU A 248 -32.43 -21.78 -13.18
CA GLU A 248 -33.88 -21.55 -13.38
C GLU A 248 -34.66 -21.54 -12.06
N HIS A 249 -34.19 -22.26 -11.04
CA HIS A 249 -34.84 -22.41 -9.74
C HIS A 249 -33.87 -22.20 -8.55
N GLY A 250 -33.36 -20.98 -8.40
CA GLY A 250 -32.60 -20.58 -7.21
C GLY A 250 -31.95 -19.21 -7.35
N GLN A 251 -31.73 -18.52 -6.22
CA GLN A 251 -30.94 -17.28 -6.24
C GLN A 251 -29.48 -17.59 -6.58
N ALA A 252 -28.86 -16.79 -7.44
CA ALA A 252 -27.42 -16.82 -7.65
C ALA A 252 -26.72 -16.41 -6.34
N ASN A 253 -25.84 -17.28 -5.83
CA ASN A 253 -25.08 -17.02 -4.60
C ASN A 253 -23.77 -16.31 -4.95
N ASP A 254 -23.79 -14.98 -5.04
CA ASP A 254 -22.58 -14.20 -5.36
C ASP A 254 -21.59 -14.25 -4.19
N SER A 255 -20.49 -15.01 -4.34
CA SER A 255 -19.46 -15.14 -3.32
C SER A 255 -18.18 -14.43 -3.76
N SER A 256 -17.66 -13.54 -2.90
CA SER A 256 -16.48 -12.74 -3.23
C SER A 256 -15.52 -12.60 -2.05
N GLY A 257 -14.24 -12.49 -2.36
CA GLY A 257 -13.18 -12.50 -1.35
C GLY A 257 -11.84 -12.03 -1.90
N ASN A 258 -10.80 -12.03 -1.06
CA ASN A 258 -9.45 -11.68 -1.47
C ASN A 258 -8.54 -12.89 -1.24
N ILE A 259 -7.75 -13.26 -2.26
CA ILE A 259 -6.82 -14.39 -2.18
C ILE A 259 -5.81 -14.14 -1.05
N SER A 260 -5.72 -15.12 -0.16
CA SER A 260 -4.93 -15.08 1.07
C SER A 260 -3.79 -16.13 1.02
N LEU A 261 -2.98 -16.24 2.08
CA LEU A 261 -2.00 -17.33 2.19
C LEU A 261 -2.63 -18.65 2.66
N ASP A 262 -3.74 -18.57 3.39
CA ASP A 262 -4.64 -19.70 3.65
C ASP A 262 -5.65 -19.82 2.49
N PRO A 263 -6.04 -21.04 2.06
CA PRO A 263 -6.95 -21.23 0.92
C PRO A 263 -8.28 -20.48 1.09
N SER A 264 -8.66 -19.74 0.05
CA SER A 264 -9.97 -19.11 -0.04
C SER A 264 -10.99 -20.16 -0.47
N ILE A 265 -11.82 -20.63 0.47
CA ILE A 265 -12.86 -21.63 0.19
C ILE A 265 -14.19 -20.92 -0.07
N VAL A 266 -14.90 -21.36 -1.11
CA VAL A 266 -16.19 -20.84 -1.57
C VAL A 266 -17.14 -22.02 -1.74
N ASP A 267 -18.05 -22.19 -0.78
CA ASP A 267 -18.98 -23.31 -0.72
C ASP A 267 -20.34 -22.95 -1.35
N PHE A 268 -20.66 -23.56 -2.50
CA PHE A 268 -21.98 -23.47 -3.11
C PHE A 268 -22.82 -24.69 -2.73
N THR A 269 -23.90 -24.50 -1.97
CA THR A 269 -24.86 -25.57 -1.65
C THR A 269 -26.21 -25.27 -2.28
N ASN A 270 -26.58 -26.04 -3.31
CA ASN A 270 -27.95 -26.00 -3.84
C ASN A 270 -28.82 -27.03 -3.13
N ARG A 271 -30.10 -26.69 -3.03
CA ARG A 271 -31.18 -27.56 -2.59
C ARG A 271 -31.94 -28.05 -3.81
N ASP A 272 -32.15 -29.35 -3.90
CA ASP A 272 -32.81 -30.00 -5.02
C ASP A 272 -34.27 -30.30 -4.66
N MET A 273 -35.19 -29.59 -5.33
CA MET A 273 -36.64 -29.65 -5.13
C MET A 273 -37.27 -30.86 -5.85
N THR A 274 -36.62 -32.04 -5.77
CA THR A 274 -36.91 -33.25 -6.59
C THR A 274 -38.33 -33.79 -6.56
N ARG A 275 -39.21 -33.27 -5.71
CA ARG A 275 -40.64 -33.59 -5.69
C ARG A 275 -41.40 -32.47 -6.41
N LEU A 276 -41.30 -32.52 -7.73
CA LEU A 276 -42.04 -31.66 -8.64
C LEU A 276 -43.44 -32.24 -8.92
N GLY A 277 -44.39 -31.37 -9.23
CA GLY A 277 -45.72 -31.72 -9.69
C GLY A 277 -46.22 -30.70 -10.71
N ASN A 278 -47.25 -31.10 -11.47
CA ASN A 278 -47.83 -30.25 -12.51
C ASN A 278 -49.20 -29.71 -12.06
N LEU A 279 -49.53 -28.49 -12.49
CA LEU A 279 -50.88 -27.92 -12.40
C LEU A 279 -51.50 -27.92 -13.81
N ILE A 280 -52.67 -28.55 -13.94
CA ILE A 280 -53.34 -28.77 -15.22
C ILE A 280 -54.67 -28.02 -15.22
N LEU A 281 -54.88 -27.16 -16.21
CA LEU A 281 -56.10 -26.39 -16.43
C LEU A 281 -56.74 -26.82 -17.74
N GLU A 282 -58.04 -27.08 -17.75
CA GLU A 282 -58.79 -27.48 -18.95
C GLU A 282 -59.96 -26.53 -19.20
N LYS A 283 -60.21 -26.18 -20.47
CA LYS A 283 -61.25 -25.22 -20.84
C LYS A 283 -62.32 -25.85 -21.73
N GLU A 284 -63.53 -26.01 -21.19
CA GLU A 284 -64.73 -26.36 -21.97
C GLU A 284 -65.65 -25.15 -22.14
N VAL A 285 -66.44 -25.17 -23.22
CA VAL A 285 -67.53 -24.22 -23.48
C VAL A 285 -68.73 -25.04 -23.91
N VAL A 286 -69.93 -24.67 -23.46
CA VAL A 286 -71.21 -25.29 -23.82
C VAL A 286 -72.25 -24.20 -24.12
N ASN A 287 -73.25 -24.48 -24.94
CA ASN A 287 -74.40 -23.59 -25.09
C ASN A 287 -75.50 -23.95 -24.08
N SER A 288 -76.13 -22.95 -23.47
CA SER A 288 -77.20 -23.11 -22.48
C SER A 288 -78.44 -23.85 -23.00
N ASP A 289 -78.75 -23.78 -24.29
CA ASP A 289 -79.83 -24.56 -24.93
C ASP A 289 -79.43 -26.01 -25.27
N GLY A 290 -78.20 -26.42 -24.97
CA GLY A 290 -77.64 -27.72 -25.34
C GLY A 290 -77.27 -27.85 -26.83
N SER A 291 -77.26 -26.76 -27.59
CA SER A 291 -76.80 -26.76 -28.98
C SER A 291 -75.27 -26.90 -29.07
N ALA A 292 -74.78 -27.27 -30.27
CA ALA A 292 -73.35 -27.40 -30.52
C ALA A 292 -72.67 -26.02 -30.56
N VAL A 293 -71.52 -25.93 -29.88
CA VAL A 293 -70.62 -24.76 -29.91
C VAL A 293 -70.20 -24.47 -31.36
N THR A 294 -70.23 -23.19 -31.75
CA THR A 294 -69.79 -22.72 -33.07
C THR A 294 -68.28 -22.50 -33.11
N ASP A 295 -67.68 -22.44 -34.30
CA ASP A 295 -66.23 -22.25 -34.42
C ASP A 295 -65.80 -20.84 -33.95
N GLU A 296 -66.66 -19.84 -34.14
CA GLU A 296 -66.50 -18.50 -33.54
C GLU A 296 -66.51 -18.53 -32.00
N GLN A 297 -67.18 -19.51 -31.38
CA GLN A 297 -67.14 -19.72 -29.93
C GLN A 297 -65.95 -20.58 -29.48
N ARG A 298 -65.35 -21.39 -30.37
CA ARG A 298 -64.15 -22.19 -30.06
C ARG A 298 -62.89 -21.34 -29.95
N GLU A 299 -62.79 -20.33 -30.80
CA GLU A 299 -61.67 -19.37 -30.87
C GLU A 299 -61.75 -18.24 -29.82
N ILE A 300 -62.54 -18.44 -28.76
CA ILE A 300 -62.69 -17.48 -27.66
C ILE A 300 -61.64 -17.77 -26.58
N ASP A 301 -60.69 -16.85 -26.44
CA ASP A 301 -59.73 -16.82 -25.33
C ASP A 301 -60.43 -16.45 -24.01
N PHE A 302 -60.25 -17.27 -22.96
CA PHE A 302 -60.65 -16.97 -21.58
C PHE A 302 -59.38 -16.68 -20.77
N GLU A 303 -59.41 -15.61 -19.96
CA GLU A 303 -58.27 -15.15 -19.16
C GLU A 303 -58.31 -15.78 -17.76
N PHE A 304 -57.13 -16.21 -17.29
CA PHE A 304 -56.93 -16.86 -15.99
C PHE A 304 -55.86 -16.12 -15.19
N GLU A 305 -56.27 -15.52 -14.07
CA GLU A 305 -55.35 -14.94 -13.08
C GLU A 305 -54.65 -16.09 -12.33
N VAL A 306 -53.31 -16.08 -12.30
CA VAL A 306 -52.48 -17.11 -11.65
C VAL A 306 -51.80 -16.52 -10.41
N GLN A 307 -52.16 -17.03 -9.23
CA GLN A 307 -51.44 -16.75 -7.98
C GLN A 307 -50.71 -18.02 -7.52
N LEU A 308 -49.42 -17.90 -7.21
CA LEU A 308 -48.56 -18.96 -6.68
C LEU A 308 -47.90 -18.48 -5.39
N SER A 309 -47.86 -19.34 -4.39
CA SER A 309 -47.25 -19.10 -3.09
C SER A 309 -46.49 -20.34 -2.61
N ASN A 310 -45.56 -20.15 -1.69
CA ASN A 310 -44.54 -21.15 -1.33
C ASN A 310 -43.61 -21.52 -2.52
N VAL A 311 -43.39 -20.55 -3.42
CA VAL A 311 -42.42 -20.61 -4.52
C VAL A 311 -41.31 -19.58 -4.29
N PRO A 312 -40.08 -19.76 -4.83
CA PRO A 312 -38.99 -18.80 -4.65
C PRO A 312 -39.31 -17.40 -5.22
N ASP A 313 -38.81 -16.35 -4.57
CA ASP A 313 -38.99 -14.96 -5.02
C ASP A 313 -38.47 -14.77 -6.45
N GLY A 314 -39.36 -14.38 -7.37
CA GLY A 314 -39.06 -14.17 -8.78
C GLY A 314 -39.01 -15.44 -9.64
N ALA A 315 -39.37 -16.61 -9.09
CA ALA A 315 -39.48 -17.85 -9.88
C ALA A 315 -40.52 -17.73 -11.00
N SER A 316 -40.20 -18.33 -12.14
CA SER A 316 -41.14 -18.61 -13.23
C SER A 316 -41.05 -20.07 -13.63
N PHE A 317 -42.18 -20.61 -14.09
CA PHE A 317 -42.35 -22.03 -14.38
C PHE A 317 -42.76 -22.20 -15.84
N ARG A 318 -42.26 -23.25 -16.50
CA ARG A 318 -42.62 -23.51 -17.90
C ARG A 318 -44.07 -23.97 -18.00
N PHE A 319 -44.81 -23.46 -18.98
CA PHE A 319 -46.12 -24.01 -19.35
C PHE A 319 -46.15 -24.47 -20.82
N THR A 320 -47.06 -25.39 -21.11
CA THR A 320 -47.39 -25.84 -22.47
C THR A 320 -48.90 -25.99 -22.64
N THR A 321 -49.47 -25.58 -23.78
CA THR A 321 -50.85 -25.91 -24.17
C THR A 321 -50.90 -27.06 -25.19
N ASN A 322 -51.97 -27.84 -25.15
CA ASN A 322 -52.33 -28.85 -26.15
C ASN A 322 -53.85 -28.84 -26.33
N ARG A 323 -54.38 -29.32 -27.47
CA ARG A 323 -55.80 -29.20 -27.83
C ARG A 323 -56.42 -30.56 -28.16
N TYR A 324 -57.59 -30.83 -27.59
CA TYR A 324 -58.24 -32.13 -27.72
C TYR A 324 -59.00 -32.26 -29.06
N GLN A 325 -58.41 -33.01 -30.00
CA GLN A 325 -59.02 -33.48 -31.26
C GLN A 325 -59.66 -32.40 -32.16
N ILE A 326 -58.86 -31.81 -33.07
CA ILE A 326 -59.38 -31.14 -34.27
C ILE A 326 -58.91 -31.83 -35.57
N ASP A 327 -57.67 -32.34 -35.64
CA ASP A 327 -57.17 -33.13 -36.77
C ASP A 327 -56.90 -34.60 -36.41
N ASP A 328 -57.17 -35.49 -37.37
CA ASP A 328 -56.76 -36.92 -37.38
C ASP A 328 -55.26 -37.10 -37.78
N ASP A 329 -54.46 -36.03 -37.79
CA ASP A 329 -53.07 -36.01 -38.23
C ASP A 329 -52.10 -35.88 -37.04
N PRO A 330 -51.35 -36.94 -36.67
CA PRO A 330 -50.42 -36.90 -35.54
C PRO A 330 -49.13 -36.12 -35.81
N ASP A 331 -48.90 -35.62 -37.03
CA ASP A 331 -47.76 -34.76 -37.38
C ASP A 331 -48.13 -33.25 -37.37
N ASN A 332 -49.34 -32.84 -36.94
CA ASN A 332 -49.74 -31.43 -36.86
C ASN A 332 -49.29 -30.73 -35.57
N ASP A 333 -48.05 -30.21 -35.59
CA ASP A 333 -47.33 -29.55 -34.48
C ASP A 333 -47.73 -28.07 -34.26
N ASP A 334 -48.67 -27.51 -35.04
CA ASP A 334 -48.86 -26.06 -35.22
C ASP A 334 -49.82 -25.39 -34.18
N ASP A 335 -50.47 -26.16 -33.29
CA ASP A 335 -51.51 -25.67 -32.34
C ASP A 335 -51.06 -25.67 -30.85
N THR A 336 -49.80 -26.01 -30.53
CA THR A 336 -49.26 -25.99 -29.16
C THR A 336 -48.54 -24.69 -28.82
N ARG A 337 -48.85 -24.06 -27.67
CA ARG A 337 -48.19 -22.84 -27.18
C ARG A 337 -47.30 -23.16 -25.98
N GLU A 338 -46.04 -22.73 -26.00
CA GLU A 338 -45.13 -22.81 -24.86
C GLU A 338 -44.72 -21.43 -24.32
N GLY A 339 -44.31 -21.37 -23.06
CA GLY A 339 -43.86 -20.14 -22.42
C GLY A 339 -43.52 -20.34 -20.95
N THR A 340 -43.37 -19.23 -20.21
CA THR A 340 -43.16 -19.21 -18.76
C THR A 340 -44.26 -18.43 -18.06
N VAL A 341 -44.58 -18.80 -16.83
CA VAL A 341 -45.55 -18.12 -15.94
C VAL A 341 -44.94 -17.90 -14.56
N ALA A 342 -45.04 -16.68 -14.04
CA ALA A 342 -44.64 -16.30 -12.68
C ALA A 342 -45.87 -16.03 -11.78
N ASN A 343 -45.64 -15.82 -10.50
CA ASN A 343 -46.70 -15.41 -9.58
C ASN A 343 -47.29 -14.04 -9.98
N GLY A 344 -48.60 -13.97 -10.20
CA GLY A 344 -49.31 -12.75 -10.58
C GLY A 344 -49.55 -12.57 -12.08
N ASP A 345 -49.07 -13.49 -12.91
CA ASP A 345 -49.31 -13.47 -14.36
C ASP A 345 -50.74 -13.86 -14.74
N THR A 346 -51.11 -13.57 -15.99
CA THR A 346 -52.38 -13.97 -16.60
C THR A 346 -52.14 -14.90 -17.79
N LEU A 347 -52.78 -16.06 -17.80
CA LEU A 347 -52.75 -17.03 -18.91
C LEU A 347 -54.06 -17.03 -19.70
N THR A 348 -54.06 -17.59 -20.91
CA THR A 348 -55.28 -17.75 -21.71
C THR A 348 -55.52 -19.19 -22.15
N LEU A 349 -56.77 -19.66 -22.07
CA LEU A 349 -57.21 -20.92 -22.66
C LEU A 349 -58.47 -20.75 -23.54
N ARG A 350 -58.59 -21.59 -24.57
CA ARG A 350 -59.68 -21.68 -25.55
C ARG A 350 -60.46 -22.98 -25.36
N HIS A 351 -61.63 -23.10 -25.98
CA HIS A 351 -62.40 -24.34 -25.98
C HIS A 351 -61.55 -25.53 -26.49
N GLY A 352 -61.45 -26.57 -25.66
CA GLY A 352 -60.70 -27.79 -25.96
C GLY A 352 -59.20 -27.71 -25.66
N GLU A 353 -58.68 -26.58 -25.17
CA GLU A 353 -57.29 -26.50 -24.71
C GLU A 353 -57.10 -27.05 -23.29
N ILE A 354 -55.94 -27.69 -23.10
CA ILE A 354 -55.37 -28.14 -21.84
C ILE A 354 -54.06 -27.38 -21.67
N LEU A 355 -53.93 -26.58 -20.60
CA LEU A 355 -52.68 -25.93 -20.21
C LEU A 355 -52.06 -26.70 -19.04
N THR A 356 -50.78 -27.06 -19.18
CA THR A 356 -50.00 -27.66 -18.09
C THR A 356 -48.90 -26.69 -17.69
N ILE A 357 -48.90 -26.24 -16.43
CA ILE A 357 -47.74 -25.64 -15.79
C ILE A 357 -46.93 -26.81 -15.22
N HIS A 358 -45.68 -26.93 -15.64
CA HIS A 358 -44.78 -28.01 -15.25
C HIS A 358 -43.93 -27.60 -14.05
N ASP A 359 -43.30 -28.59 -13.42
CA ASP A 359 -42.11 -28.39 -12.61
C ASP A 359 -42.34 -27.49 -11.37
N LEU A 360 -43.57 -27.47 -10.83
CA LEU A 360 -43.92 -26.76 -9.59
C LEU A 360 -43.52 -27.59 -8.36
N PRO A 361 -42.87 -27.00 -7.33
CA PRO A 361 -42.55 -27.71 -6.09
C PRO A 361 -43.80 -28.22 -5.37
N VAL A 362 -43.78 -29.48 -4.90
CA VAL A 362 -44.85 -30.02 -4.04
C VAL A 362 -44.91 -29.25 -2.73
N GLY A 363 -46.11 -28.76 -2.38
CA GLY A 363 -46.32 -27.77 -1.32
C GLY A 363 -46.53 -26.34 -1.81
N THR A 364 -46.32 -26.07 -3.11
CA THR A 364 -46.75 -24.81 -3.75
C THR A 364 -48.27 -24.65 -3.61
N SER A 365 -48.72 -23.60 -2.93
CA SER A 365 -50.15 -23.27 -2.83
C SER A 365 -50.53 -22.36 -3.99
N TYR A 366 -51.57 -22.75 -4.74
CA TYR A 366 -52.06 -22.04 -5.92
C TYR A 366 -53.48 -21.50 -5.70
N GLN A 367 -53.78 -20.37 -6.34
CA GLN A 367 -55.14 -19.89 -6.58
C GLN A 367 -55.25 -19.52 -8.06
N ILE A 368 -56.18 -20.17 -8.77
CA ILE A 368 -56.45 -19.93 -10.19
C ILE A 368 -57.87 -19.41 -10.35
N ARG A 369 -58.01 -18.33 -11.12
CA ARG A 369 -59.28 -17.59 -11.21
C ARG A 369 -59.59 -17.16 -12.63
N GLU A 370 -60.73 -17.61 -13.14
CA GLU A 370 -61.22 -17.19 -14.45
C GLU A 370 -61.85 -15.78 -14.39
N VAL A 371 -61.48 -14.93 -15.34
CA VAL A 371 -62.02 -13.58 -15.51
C VAL A 371 -63.42 -13.64 -16.13
N GLU A 372 -64.38 -12.92 -15.55
CA GLU A 372 -65.77 -12.84 -16.05
C GLU A 372 -65.84 -12.32 -17.49
N ARG A 373 -66.42 -13.12 -18.39
CA ARG A 373 -66.61 -12.75 -19.80
C ARG A 373 -68.09 -12.56 -20.17
N PRO A 374 -68.50 -11.43 -20.80
CA PRO A 374 -69.89 -11.18 -21.16
C PRO A 374 -70.53 -12.29 -22.02
N ASN A 375 -71.78 -12.60 -21.70
CA ASN A 375 -72.62 -13.67 -22.28
C ASN A 375 -72.21 -15.11 -21.91
N PHE A 376 -71.22 -15.30 -21.03
CA PHE A 376 -70.85 -16.60 -20.47
C PHE A 376 -71.16 -16.67 -18.97
N VAL A 377 -71.42 -17.89 -18.49
CA VAL A 377 -71.57 -18.23 -17.06
C VAL A 377 -70.52 -19.29 -16.73
N SER A 378 -69.66 -19.04 -15.75
CA SER A 378 -68.54 -19.92 -15.39
C SER A 378 -68.96 -21.05 -14.45
N GLY A 379 -68.91 -22.29 -14.95
CA GLY A 379 -69.27 -23.53 -14.25
C GLY A 379 -68.29 -23.92 -13.15
N THR A 380 -67.04 -23.54 -13.34
CA THR A 380 -65.95 -23.45 -12.35
C THR A 380 -65.33 -22.08 -12.58
N ARG A 381 -64.99 -21.35 -11.52
CA ARG A 381 -64.49 -19.97 -11.61
C ARG A 381 -63.22 -19.77 -10.80
N ASP A 382 -63.23 -20.18 -9.55
CA ASP A 382 -62.15 -20.00 -8.59
C ASP A 382 -61.76 -21.38 -8.04
N VAL A 383 -60.49 -21.77 -8.13
CA VAL A 383 -59.94 -22.98 -7.48
C VAL A 383 -58.73 -22.60 -6.63
N GLU A 384 -58.67 -23.17 -5.43
CA GLU A 384 -57.63 -22.97 -4.43
C GLU A 384 -57.11 -24.36 -4.02
N GLY A 385 -55.80 -24.55 -3.86
CA GLY A 385 -55.22 -25.85 -3.51
C GLY A 385 -53.71 -25.85 -3.42
N ASN A 386 -53.13 -27.05 -3.27
CA ASN A 386 -51.69 -27.25 -3.15
C ASN A 386 -51.20 -28.24 -4.21
N ILE A 387 -49.97 -28.08 -4.69
CA ILE A 387 -49.34 -29.07 -5.58
C ILE A 387 -48.99 -30.30 -4.74
N VAL A 388 -49.66 -31.43 -5.01
CA VAL A 388 -49.48 -32.69 -4.28
C VAL A 388 -48.87 -33.74 -5.20
N GLN A 389 -47.85 -34.45 -4.70
CA GLN A 389 -47.22 -35.56 -5.42
C GLN A 389 -48.22 -36.71 -5.63
N ASP A 390 -48.21 -37.31 -6.81
CA ASP A 390 -49.12 -38.41 -7.21
C ASP A 390 -50.62 -38.02 -7.29
N ALA A 391 -50.98 -36.77 -6.98
CA ALA A 391 -52.32 -36.24 -7.16
C ALA A 391 -52.50 -35.67 -8.58
N ASN A 392 -53.70 -35.84 -9.14
CA ASN A 392 -54.08 -35.23 -10.41
C ASN A 392 -54.55 -33.79 -10.13
N ASN A 393 -53.63 -32.83 -10.01
CA ASN A 393 -53.93 -31.40 -9.78
C ASN A 393 -54.51 -30.78 -11.07
N ARG A 394 -55.71 -31.23 -11.47
CA ARG A 394 -56.34 -31.01 -12.77
C ARG A 394 -57.74 -30.42 -12.60
N HIS A 395 -57.96 -29.24 -13.16
CA HIS A 395 -59.19 -28.45 -12.96
C HIS A 395 -59.87 -28.14 -14.28
N LEU A 396 -61.15 -28.51 -14.39
CA LEU A 396 -61.97 -28.27 -15.58
C LEU A 396 -62.85 -27.02 -15.41
N PHE A 397 -62.67 -26.05 -16.29
CA PHE A 397 -63.43 -24.80 -16.35
C PHE A 397 -64.42 -24.84 -17.51
N ILE A 398 -65.68 -25.17 -17.22
CA ILE A 398 -66.78 -25.25 -18.19
C ILE A 398 -67.54 -23.92 -18.23
N ASN A 399 -67.67 -23.25 -19.38
CA ASN A 399 -68.47 -22.01 -19.48
C ASN A 399 -69.73 -22.18 -20.33
N SER A 400 -70.89 -21.79 -19.78
CA SER A 400 -72.17 -21.83 -20.48
C SER A 400 -72.48 -20.50 -21.17
N TYR A 401 -72.45 -20.50 -22.50
CA TYR A 401 -72.90 -19.38 -23.32
C TYR A 401 -74.43 -19.23 -23.27
N GLN A 402 -74.91 -18.01 -23.04
CA GLN A 402 -76.33 -17.71 -22.89
C GLN A 402 -77.01 -17.52 -24.25
N VAL A 403 -78.04 -18.34 -24.53
CA VAL A 403 -78.79 -18.35 -25.80
C VAL A 403 -80.21 -17.80 -25.56
N ASP A 404 -80.58 -16.76 -26.33
CA ASP A 404 -81.88 -16.08 -26.19
C ASP A 404 -83.07 -17.04 -26.36
N GLY A 405 -83.83 -17.24 -25.27
CA GLY A 405 -85.10 -17.97 -25.28
C GLY A 405 -85.02 -19.48 -25.02
N GLY A 406 -83.90 -20.00 -24.52
CA GLY A 406 -83.83 -21.36 -23.98
C GLY A 406 -84.64 -21.52 -22.68
N GLU A 407 -85.30 -22.67 -22.51
CA GLU A 407 -85.88 -23.08 -21.22
C GLU A 407 -84.76 -23.58 -20.29
N PRO A 408 -84.78 -23.27 -18.97
CA PRO A 408 -83.74 -23.68 -18.04
C PRO A 408 -83.74 -25.21 -17.85
N VAL A 409 -82.62 -25.85 -18.13
CA VAL A 409 -82.40 -27.28 -17.92
C VAL A 409 -81.84 -27.49 -16.51
N LEU A 410 -82.39 -28.44 -15.76
CA LEU A 410 -81.85 -28.81 -14.45
C LEU A 410 -80.48 -29.48 -14.62
N THR A 411 -79.56 -29.15 -13.71
CA THR A 411 -78.17 -29.61 -13.73
C THR A 411 -77.82 -30.32 -12.43
N PHE A 412 -76.55 -30.67 -12.24
CA PHE A 412 -76.07 -31.35 -11.04
C PHE A 412 -74.71 -30.78 -10.60
N LEU A 413 -74.42 -30.92 -9.31
CA LEU A 413 -73.10 -30.66 -8.73
C LEU A 413 -72.62 -31.95 -8.07
N SER A 414 -71.37 -32.33 -8.28
CA SER A 414 -70.80 -33.53 -7.66
C SER A 414 -69.35 -33.36 -7.27
N PHE A 415 -68.95 -33.95 -6.16
CA PHE A 415 -67.55 -34.00 -5.75
C PHE A 415 -67.23 -35.31 -5.05
N GLU A 416 -65.98 -35.75 -5.11
CA GLU A 416 -65.56 -37.01 -4.50
C GLU A 416 -64.26 -36.89 -3.71
N LYS A 417 -64.14 -37.74 -2.68
CA LYS A 417 -62.96 -37.81 -1.82
C LYS A 417 -62.04 -38.93 -2.27
N GLN A 418 -60.83 -38.56 -2.65
CA GLN A 418 -59.73 -39.50 -2.90
C GLN A 418 -58.66 -39.33 -1.82
N VAL A 419 -57.99 -40.43 -1.48
CA VAL A 419 -56.94 -40.45 -0.44
C VAL A 419 -55.76 -41.26 -0.95
N ILE A 420 -54.55 -40.70 -0.88
CA ILE A 420 -53.30 -41.33 -1.26
C ILE A 420 -52.57 -41.71 0.04
N SER A 421 -52.60 -42.99 0.40
CA SER A 421 -51.98 -43.54 1.61
C SER A 421 -51.82 -45.07 1.50
N ASP A 422 -50.74 -45.60 2.06
CA ASP A 422 -50.54 -47.04 2.31
C ASP A 422 -51.18 -47.50 3.65
N ASP A 423 -51.62 -46.58 4.51
CA ASP A 423 -52.34 -46.90 5.75
C ASP A 423 -53.84 -47.08 5.50
N GLU A 424 -54.24 -48.34 5.58
CA GLU A 424 -55.62 -48.81 5.68
C GLU A 424 -56.49 -48.07 6.73
N ALA A 425 -55.93 -47.45 7.78
CA ALA A 425 -56.69 -46.59 8.69
C ALA A 425 -56.93 -45.18 8.11
N ALA A 426 -55.95 -44.56 7.46
CA ALA A 426 -56.11 -43.26 6.79
C ALA A 426 -57.14 -43.33 5.64
N LEU A 427 -57.20 -44.44 4.90
CA LEU A 427 -58.25 -44.70 3.89
C LEU A 427 -59.68 -44.84 4.48
N ARG A 428 -59.81 -44.91 5.82
CA ARG A 428 -61.11 -44.98 6.52
C ARG A 428 -61.48 -43.70 7.26
N GLU A 429 -60.60 -42.69 7.24
CA GLU A 429 -60.83 -41.42 7.91
C GLU A 429 -61.96 -40.63 7.23
N TYR A 430 -62.67 -39.81 8.02
CA TYR A 430 -63.73 -38.94 7.51
C TYR A 430 -63.25 -37.50 7.36
N PHE A 431 -63.53 -36.94 6.19
CA PHE A 431 -63.25 -35.57 5.79
C PHE A 431 -64.57 -34.79 5.74
N ASP A 432 -64.56 -33.59 6.31
CA ASP A 432 -65.73 -32.73 6.45
C ASP A 432 -65.73 -31.65 5.35
N PHE A 433 -66.85 -31.51 4.64
CA PHE A 433 -67.01 -30.57 3.53
C PHE A 433 -68.08 -29.53 3.85
N GLU A 434 -67.69 -28.26 3.85
CA GLU A 434 -68.58 -27.11 3.89
C GLU A 434 -69.07 -26.82 2.46
N VAL A 435 -70.39 -26.89 2.23
CA VAL A 435 -70.99 -26.63 0.92
C VAL A 435 -72.03 -25.51 1.04
N THR A 436 -71.86 -24.45 0.27
CA THR A 436 -72.83 -23.34 0.20
C THR A 436 -73.38 -23.16 -1.20
N PHE A 437 -74.65 -22.74 -1.26
CA PHE A 437 -75.34 -22.26 -2.44
C PHE A 437 -75.83 -20.83 -2.21
N GLU A 438 -75.68 -19.95 -3.20
CA GLU A 438 -76.25 -18.61 -3.21
C GLU A 438 -77.10 -18.35 -4.47
N PRO A 439 -78.27 -17.69 -4.36
CA PRO A 439 -78.86 -17.16 -3.13
C PRO A 439 -79.46 -18.26 -2.23
N ASP A 440 -79.13 -18.23 -0.93
CA ASP A 440 -79.80 -19.06 0.06
C ASP A 440 -81.12 -18.41 0.50
N GLU A 441 -82.21 -18.80 -0.14
CA GLU A 441 -83.58 -18.43 0.28
C GLU A 441 -84.16 -19.40 1.35
N GLY A 442 -83.31 -20.17 2.05
CA GLY A 442 -83.73 -21.24 2.95
C GLY A 442 -84.24 -22.47 2.20
N GLN A 443 -83.71 -22.71 1.00
CA GLN A 443 -84.08 -23.85 0.17
C GLN A 443 -83.47 -25.13 0.74
N ILE A 444 -84.28 -26.18 0.85
CA ILE A 444 -83.80 -27.54 1.11
C ILE A 444 -83.37 -28.13 -0.23
N PHE A 445 -82.07 -28.43 -0.35
CA PHE A 445 -81.50 -29.20 -1.44
C PHE A 445 -81.50 -30.69 -1.07
N GLN A 446 -81.28 -31.57 -2.04
CA GLN A 446 -81.17 -33.01 -1.78
C GLN A 446 -79.94 -33.60 -2.45
N TYR A 447 -79.22 -34.44 -1.72
CA TYR A 447 -78.02 -35.13 -2.20
C TYR A 447 -78.05 -36.61 -1.86
N ARG A 448 -77.24 -37.40 -2.56
CA ARG A 448 -76.92 -38.78 -2.18
C ARG A 448 -75.42 -39.00 -2.21
N ILE A 449 -74.93 -39.88 -1.34
CA ILE A 449 -73.57 -40.39 -1.41
C ILE A 449 -73.58 -41.64 -2.30
N ILE A 450 -72.61 -41.73 -3.20
CA ILE A 450 -72.37 -42.86 -4.09
C ILE A 450 -71.03 -43.49 -3.68
N GLU A 451 -71.01 -44.80 -3.47
CA GLU A 451 -69.80 -45.54 -3.10
C GLU A 451 -69.73 -46.81 -3.95
N ASN A 452 -68.59 -47.05 -4.62
CA ASN A 452 -68.40 -48.17 -5.56
C ASN A 452 -69.52 -48.30 -6.63
N GLY A 453 -70.06 -47.16 -7.10
CA GLY A 453 -71.16 -47.11 -8.08
C GLY A 453 -72.55 -47.45 -7.53
N ILE A 454 -72.68 -47.70 -6.22
CA ILE A 454 -73.97 -47.90 -5.55
C ILE A 454 -74.46 -46.55 -5.02
N GLU A 455 -75.64 -46.12 -5.49
CA GLU A 455 -76.30 -44.93 -4.98
C GLU A 455 -76.92 -45.19 -3.59
N GLY A 456 -76.58 -44.36 -2.61
CA GLY A 456 -77.16 -44.38 -1.26
C GLY A 456 -78.54 -43.72 -1.17
N GLU A 457 -79.06 -43.64 0.06
CA GLU A 457 -80.33 -42.95 0.33
C GLU A 457 -80.23 -41.43 0.09
N LEU A 458 -81.36 -40.82 -0.24
CA LEU A 458 -81.48 -39.39 -0.52
C LEU A 458 -81.59 -38.62 0.81
N GLN A 459 -80.75 -37.61 1.00
CA GLN A 459 -80.63 -36.82 2.21
C GLN A 459 -80.99 -35.35 1.91
N ASP A 460 -81.75 -34.74 2.82
CA ASP A 460 -82.03 -33.29 2.82
C ASP A 460 -80.76 -32.51 3.25
N PHE A 461 -80.57 -31.32 2.69
CA PHE A 461 -79.40 -30.46 2.91
C PHE A 461 -79.79 -28.98 2.93
N VAL A 462 -79.23 -28.20 3.86
CA VAL A 462 -79.36 -26.73 3.93
C VAL A 462 -78.00 -26.09 3.60
N SER A 463 -78.02 -24.93 2.94
CA SER A 463 -76.78 -24.19 2.62
C SER A 463 -75.91 -23.96 3.87
N GLY A 464 -74.65 -24.40 3.83
CA GLY A 464 -73.74 -24.35 4.98
C GLY A 464 -73.76 -25.57 5.91
N ASP A 465 -74.57 -26.61 5.65
CA ASP A 465 -74.44 -27.90 6.32
C ASP A 465 -73.12 -28.60 5.93
N ILE A 466 -72.60 -29.45 6.82
CA ILE A 466 -71.38 -30.23 6.60
C ILE A 466 -71.71 -31.62 6.04
N ILE A 467 -71.10 -31.98 4.91
CA ILE A 467 -71.15 -33.34 4.35
C ILE A 467 -69.87 -34.09 4.73
N ARG A 468 -69.98 -35.36 5.14
CA ARG A 468 -68.83 -36.21 5.49
C ARG A 468 -68.58 -37.27 4.43
N LEU A 469 -67.33 -37.37 3.96
CA LEU A 469 -66.88 -38.40 3.02
C LEU A 469 -65.62 -39.11 3.53
N ARG A 470 -65.44 -40.36 3.12
CA ARG A 470 -64.13 -41.06 3.16
C ARG A 470 -63.64 -41.37 1.75
N HIS A 471 -62.43 -41.92 1.64
CA HIS A 471 -61.86 -42.44 0.39
C HIS A 471 -62.89 -43.22 -0.46
N GLY A 472 -63.00 -42.86 -1.75
CA GLY A 472 -63.84 -43.54 -2.74
C GLY A 472 -65.34 -43.21 -2.66
N GLN A 473 -65.75 -42.21 -1.86
CA GLN A 473 -67.13 -41.73 -1.80
C GLN A 473 -67.34 -40.43 -2.59
N LYS A 474 -68.50 -40.33 -3.25
CA LYS A 474 -68.89 -39.21 -4.11
C LYS A 474 -70.25 -38.63 -3.70
N VAL A 475 -70.33 -37.31 -3.53
CA VAL A 475 -71.60 -36.58 -3.42
C VAL A 475 -72.19 -36.34 -4.80
N LEU A 476 -73.50 -36.52 -4.93
CA LEU A 476 -74.30 -36.03 -6.06
C LEU A 476 -75.48 -35.22 -5.54
N PHE A 477 -75.45 -33.90 -5.78
CA PHE A 477 -76.63 -33.04 -5.80
C PHE A 477 -77.24 -33.09 -7.20
N ALA A 478 -78.41 -33.71 -7.35
CA ALA A 478 -79.14 -33.76 -8.60
C ALA A 478 -80.19 -32.65 -8.69
N ASP A 479 -80.72 -32.42 -9.89
CA ASP A 479 -81.90 -31.57 -10.14
C ASP A 479 -81.76 -30.11 -9.64
N LEU A 480 -80.54 -29.56 -9.65
CA LEU A 480 -80.25 -28.18 -9.29
C LEU A 480 -80.70 -27.20 -10.40
N PRO A 481 -81.28 -26.04 -10.06
CA PRO A 481 -81.52 -24.99 -11.05
C PRO A 481 -80.18 -24.36 -11.49
N PRO A 482 -80.09 -23.87 -12.74
CA PRO A 482 -78.88 -23.21 -13.25
C PRO A 482 -78.74 -21.78 -12.73
N GLY A 483 -77.49 -21.31 -12.62
CA GLY A 483 -77.15 -19.98 -12.13
C GLY A 483 -77.07 -19.84 -10.60
N LEU A 484 -77.19 -20.93 -9.83
CA LEU A 484 -76.82 -20.91 -8.41
C LEU A 484 -75.31 -20.79 -8.31
N THR A 485 -74.82 -19.81 -7.56
CA THR A 485 -73.40 -19.79 -7.16
C THR A 485 -73.20 -20.89 -6.12
N TYR A 486 -72.11 -21.65 -6.23
CA TYR A 486 -71.73 -22.65 -5.24
C TYR A 486 -70.28 -22.44 -4.78
N ARG A 487 -69.98 -22.81 -3.54
CA ARG A 487 -68.62 -23.00 -3.03
C ARG A 487 -68.58 -24.32 -2.26
N ILE A 488 -67.59 -25.15 -2.55
CA ILE A 488 -67.27 -26.37 -1.80
C ILE A 488 -65.89 -26.15 -1.19
N ARG A 489 -65.78 -26.30 0.12
CA ARG A 489 -64.52 -26.20 0.86
C ARG A 489 -64.32 -27.46 1.69
N GLU A 490 -63.13 -28.06 1.58
CA GLU A 490 -62.71 -29.11 2.50
C GLU A 490 -62.22 -28.49 3.82
N ILE A 491 -62.61 -29.08 4.95
CA ILE A 491 -62.08 -28.73 6.26
C ILE A 491 -60.78 -29.51 6.46
N GLU A 492 -59.70 -28.76 6.57
CA GLU A 492 -58.32 -29.22 6.81
C GLU A 492 -58.21 -30.20 8.01
N ILE A 493 -57.32 -31.19 7.89
CA ILE A 493 -57.03 -32.18 8.92
C ILE A 493 -55.52 -32.42 8.97
N ASP A 494 -54.90 -32.14 10.12
CA ASP A 494 -53.44 -32.12 10.40
C ASP A 494 -52.62 -33.38 10.01
N ARG A 495 -53.27 -34.44 9.52
CA ARG A 495 -52.65 -35.69 9.03
C ARG A 495 -52.57 -35.77 7.49
N PHE A 496 -53.11 -34.79 6.76
CA PHE A 496 -53.22 -34.86 5.30
C PHE A 496 -52.84 -33.55 4.61
N LEU A 497 -52.31 -33.66 3.38
CA LEU A 497 -52.16 -32.55 2.44
C LEU A 497 -53.23 -32.65 1.34
N GLU A 498 -54.13 -31.69 1.27
CA GLU A 498 -55.14 -31.58 0.21
C GLU A 498 -54.59 -30.95 -1.08
N ALA A 499 -54.90 -31.56 -2.21
CA ALA A 499 -54.59 -31.02 -3.53
C ALA A 499 -55.56 -29.89 -3.93
N LEU A 500 -56.78 -29.90 -3.40
CA LEU A 500 -57.84 -28.91 -3.66
C LEU A 500 -58.43 -28.53 -2.30
N THR A 501 -58.29 -27.28 -1.87
CA THR A 501 -58.88 -26.77 -0.61
C THR A 501 -60.28 -26.24 -0.85
N THR A 502 -60.46 -25.47 -1.93
CA THR A 502 -61.73 -24.87 -2.31
C THR A 502 -61.95 -24.92 -3.82
N VAL A 503 -63.20 -25.12 -4.23
CA VAL A 503 -63.68 -24.76 -5.56
C VAL A 503 -64.99 -23.96 -5.49
N GLY A 504 -65.10 -22.95 -6.35
CA GLY A 504 -66.31 -22.15 -6.53
C GLY A 504 -66.66 -21.92 -8.01
N GLY A 505 -67.94 -21.67 -8.27
CA GLY A 505 -68.46 -21.42 -9.62
C GLY A 505 -69.98 -21.21 -9.60
N GLN A 506 -70.63 -21.31 -10.77
CA GLN A 506 -72.09 -21.30 -10.88
C GLN A 506 -72.61 -22.60 -11.52
N THR A 507 -73.84 -23.01 -11.20
CA THR A 507 -74.43 -24.22 -11.79
C THR A 507 -74.75 -24.00 -13.27
N VAL A 508 -74.04 -24.69 -14.17
CA VAL A 508 -74.17 -24.56 -15.64
C VAL A 508 -75.00 -25.70 -16.26
N ASN A 509 -75.67 -25.44 -17.39
CA ASN A 509 -76.56 -26.40 -18.04
C ASN A 509 -75.82 -27.63 -18.58
N GLY A 510 -76.40 -28.81 -18.36
CA GLY A 510 -75.91 -30.10 -18.86
C GLY A 510 -76.69 -30.62 -20.07
N THR A 511 -76.00 -31.29 -20.99
CA THR A 511 -76.60 -31.94 -22.17
C THR A 511 -77.19 -33.31 -21.82
N SER A 512 -78.50 -33.47 -21.96
CA SER A 512 -79.21 -34.70 -21.65
C SER A 512 -79.23 -35.72 -22.82
N ASN A 513 -78.07 -36.23 -23.20
CA ASN A 513 -77.92 -37.40 -24.08
C ASN A 513 -76.83 -38.33 -23.53
N GLY A 514 -77.25 -39.43 -22.89
CA GLY A 514 -76.33 -40.41 -22.32
C GLY A 514 -76.15 -41.66 -23.20
N ASP A 515 -75.04 -42.34 -22.97
CA ASP A 515 -74.87 -43.77 -23.23
C ASP A 515 -74.16 -44.40 -22.01
N GLU A 516 -73.97 -45.73 -21.99
CA GLU A 516 -73.62 -46.54 -20.79
C GLU A 516 -72.21 -46.29 -20.20
N THR A 517 -71.49 -45.25 -20.62
CA THR A 517 -70.17 -44.83 -20.11
C THR A 517 -70.20 -43.72 -19.05
N GLY A 518 -71.38 -43.14 -18.78
CA GLY A 518 -71.61 -42.37 -17.55
C GLY A 518 -71.22 -40.88 -17.57
N ASN A 519 -70.84 -40.31 -18.71
CA ASN A 519 -70.62 -38.87 -18.80
C ASN A 519 -71.94 -38.09 -18.61
N ARG A 520 -71.96 -37.15 -17.66
CA ARG A 520 -73.02 -36.16 -17.47
C ARG A 520 -72.30 -34.81 -17.41
N ASN A 521 -72.65 -33.85 -18.27
CA ASN A 521 -72.00 -32.53 -18.25
C ASN A 521 -72.58 -31.68 -17.11
N GLY A 522 -71.76 -31.39 -16.10
CA GLY A 522 -72.09 -30.61 -14.91
C GLY A 522 -70.89 -30.62 -13.96
N SER A 523 -70.77 -29.61 -13.10
CA SER A 523 -69.52 -29.36 -12.36
C SER A 523 -69.13 -30.55 -11.48
N HIS A 524 -67.96 -31.13 -11.75
CA HIS A 524 -67.41 -32.26 -11.01
C HIS A 524 -65.98 -32.03 -10.53
N HIS A 525 -65.77 -32.18 -9.22
CA HIS A 525 -64.52 -31.86 -8.53
C HIS A 525 -63.96 -33.06 -7.76
N THR A 526 -62.65 -33.26 -7.79
CA THR A 526 -61.98 -34.37 -7.08
C THR A 526 -61.08 -33.81 -5.98
N PHE A 527 -61.42 -34.10 -4.73
CA PHE A 527 -60.68 -33.67 -3.55
C PHE A 527 -59.71 -34.77 -3.12
N VAL A 528 -58.45 -34.66 -3.54
CA VAL A 528 -57.38 -35.63 -3.24
C VAL A 528 -56.62 -35.21 -1.99
N ASN A 529 -56.57 -36.06 -0.96
CA ASN A 529 -55.68 -35.86 0.19
C ASN A 529 -54.59 -36.91 0.25
N ARG A 530 -53.33 -36.49 0.33
CA ARG A 530 -52.19 -37.38 0.55
C ARG A 530 -51.88 -37.43 2.04
N GLU A 531 -51.71 -38.62 2.61
CA GLU A 531 -51.32 -38.72 4.01
C GLU A 531 -49.92 -38.11 4.22
N ILE A 532 -49.80 -37.32 5.28
CA ILE A 532 -48.55 -36.81 5.80
C ILE A 532 -47.91 -37.94 6.62
N PRO A 533 -46.68 -38.38 6.32
CA PRO A 533 -46.01 -39.41 7.10
C PRO A 533 -45.91 -39.00 8.57
N ASN A 534 -46.55 -39.78 9.46
CA ASN A 534 -46.64 -39.47 10.89
C ASN A 534 -45.25 -39.20 11.51
N GLY A 535 -45.05 -37.97 11.99
CA GLY A 535 -43.83 -37.55 12.67
C GLY A 535 -43.99 -36.15 13.26
N SER A 536 -43.06 -35.79 14.14
CA SER A 536 -42.92 -34.44 14.68
C SER A 536 -41.72 -33.75 14.05
N ALA A 537 -41.68 -32.43 14.06
CA ALA A 537 -40.45 -31.67 13.83
C ALA A 537 -39.61 -31.61 15.12
N GLN A 538 -38.30 -31.35 14.98
CA GLN A 538 -37.41 -31.10 16.13
C GLN A 538 -36.75 -29.73 16.02
N LEU A 539 -37.28 -28.74 16.73
CA LEU A 539 -36.68 -27.40 16.82
C LEU A 539 -35.38 -27.48 17.65
N ILE A 540 -34.28 -27.01 17.07
CA ILE A 540 -32.97 -26.91 17.71
C ILE A 540 -32.47 -25.48 17.58
N ILE A 541 -32.26 -24.82 18.71
CA ILE A 541 -31.67 -23.49 18.75
C ILE A 541 -30.14 -23.65 18.81
N GLU A 542 -29.41 -23.11 17.83
CA GLU A 542 -27.95 -23.02 17.83
C GLU A 542 -27.51 -21.59 18.20
N LYS A 543 -26.61 -21.45 19.18
CA LYS A 543 -25.98 -20.16 19.47
C LYS A 543 -24.60 -20.06 18.81
N ARG A 544 -24.36 -18.96 18.09
CA ARG A 544 -23.01 -18.58 17.63
C ARG A 544 -22.64 -17.18 18.10
N VAL A 545 -21.35 -16.96 18.36
CA VAL A 545 -20.79 -15.63 18.62
C VAL A 545 -19.59 -15.41 17.72
N GLU A 546 -19.64 -14.32 16.94
CA GLU A 546 -18.54 -13.84 16.11
C GLU A 546 -17.71 -12.78 16.82
N GLY A 547 -16.42 -12.68 16.48
CA GLY A 547 -15.45 -11.84 17.17
C GLY A 547 -14.63 -12.61 18.20
N VAL A 548 -13.80 -11.89 18.96
CA VAL A 548 -12.87 -12.45 19.96
C VAL A 548 -12.89 -11.60 21.23
N GLY A 549 -12.63 -12.23 22.38
CA GLY A 549 -12.59 -11.54 23.68
C GLY A 549 -13.91 -11.45 24.44
N TYR A 550 -14.90 -12.26 24.07
CA TYR A 550 -16.09 -12.47 24.88
C TYR A 550 -15.87 -13.58 25.91
N ASP A 551 -16.63 -13.57 27.01
CA ASP A 551 -16.66 -14.69 27.96
C ASP A 551 -17.38 -15.89 27.31
N ALA A 552 -16.64 -16.99 27.11
CA ALA A 552 -17.17 -18.22 26.53
C ALA A 552 -18.16 -18.94 27.47
N GLU A 553 -18.18 -18.61 28.77
CA GLU A 553 -19.14 -19.12 29.74
C GLU A 553 -20.44 -18.29 29.80
N HIS A 554 -20.55 -17.17 29.04
CA HIS A 554 -21.77 -16.34 28.99
C HIS A 554 -22.96 -17.15 28.43
N GLU A 555 -24.02 -17.24 29.24
CA GLU A 555 -25.26 -17.92 28.88
C GLU A 555 -26.24 -16.94 28.24
N PHE A 556 -26.43 -17.05 26.93
CA PHE A 556 -27.51 -16.35 26.23
C PHE A 556 -28.85 -16.99 26.59
N LEU A 557 -29.86 -16.16 26.82
CA LEU A 557 -31.16 -16.56 27.35
C LEU A 557 -32.21 -16.54 26.25
N PHE A 558 -32.87 -17.67 26.01
CA PHE A 558 -33.88 -17.80 24.97
C PHE A 558 -35.27 -18.07 25.55
N ASP A 559 -36.22 -17.23 25.16
CA ASP A 559 -37.65 -17.51 25.24
C ASP A 559 -38.09 -18.29 24.00
N LEU A 560 -38.73 -19.44 24.20
CA LEU A 560 -39.54 -20.09 23.17
C LEU A 560 -41.02 -19.79 23.38
N TYR A 561 -41.71 -19.42 22.31
CA TYR A 561 -43.16 -19.39 22.19
C TYR A 561 -43.57 -20.48 21.19
N ILE A 562 -44.65 -21.21 21.50
CA ILE A 562 -45.33 -22.14 20.58
C ILE A 562 -46.79 -21.70 20.54
N ASN A 563 -47.34 -21.45 19.34
CA ASN A 563 -48.68 -20.92 19.13
C ASN A 563 -48.97 -19.65 19.96
N ASP A 564 -48.00 -18.74 19.97
CA ASP A 564 -47.94 -17.51 20.78
C ASP A 564 -47.91 -17.72 22.32
N VAL A 565 -47.99 -18.96 22.81
CA VAL A 565 -47.86 -19.31 24.22
C VAL A 565 -46.37 -19.47 24.57
N LYS A 566 -45.87 -18.60 25.47
CA LYS A 566 -44.52 -18.76 26.05
C LYS A 566 -44.44 -20.08 26.81
N GLN A 567 -43.40 -20.86 26.52
CA GLN A 567 -43.17 -22.16 27.14
C GLN A 567 -42.56 -22.02 28.56
N ASP A 568 -42.83 -23.00 29.42
CA ASP A 568 -42.34 -23.02 30.81
C ASP A 568 -40.83 -23.37 30.88
N GLY A 569 -40.00 -22.36 30.69
CA GLY A 569 -38.55 -22.46 30.81
C GLY A 569 -37.84 -21.27 30.16
N VAL A 570 -36.57 -21.08 30.49
CA VAL A 570 -35.65 -20.24 29.72
C VAL A 570 -34.53 -21.15 29.24
N ILE A 571 -34.37 -21.26 27.94
CA ILE A 571 -33.30 -22.04 27.32
C ILE A 571 -31.99 -21.24 27.47
N ARG A 572 -30.92 -21.91 27.88
CA ARG A 572 -29.60 -21.30 28.12
C ARG A 572 -28.60 -21.93 27.17
N LEU A 573 -27.86 -21.12 26.41
CA LEU A 573 -26.86 -21.58 25.45
C LEU A 573 -25.64 -20.67 25.47
N ARG A 574 -24.45 -21.28 25.40
CA ARG A 574 -23.17 -20.63 25.19
C ARG A 574 -22.80 -20.63 23.71
N SER A 575 -21.76 -19.90 23.32
CA SER A 575 -21.27 -19.91 21.94
C SER A 575 -20.85 -21.32 21.51
N GLY A 576 -21.47 -21.85 20.45
CA GLY A 576 -21.24 -23.19 19.93
C GLY A 576 -22.16 -24.28 20.53
N GLU A 577 -23.04 -23.94 21.48
CA GLU A 577 -24.01 -24.90 22.03
C GLU A 577 -25.33 -24.94 21.24
N THR A 578 -26.03 -26.06 21.37
CA THR A 578 -27.36 -26.30 20.81
C THR A 578 -28.35 -26.69 21.91
N SER A 579 -29.62 -26.33 21.74
CA SER A 579 -30.67 -26.78 22.66
C SER A 579 -30.86 -28.29 22.60
N LEU A 580 -31.47 -28.87 23.64
CA LEU A 580 -32.13 -30.16 23.48
C LEU A 580 -33.18 -30.04 22.35
N PRO A 581 -33.43 -31.10 21.56
CA PRO A 581 -34.46 -31.07 20.54
C PRO A 581 -35.84 -30.85 21.15
N ILE A 582 -36.56 -29.86 20.62
CA ILE A 582 -37.90 -29.50 21.08
C ILE A 582 -38.89 -30.03 20.06
N VAL A 583 -39.72 -30.98 20.50
CA VAL A 583 -40.78 -31.57 19.69
C VAL A 583 -41.82 -30.50 19.38
N LEU A 584 -42.12 -30.33 18.09
CA LEU A 584 -43.21 -29.50 17.58
C LEU A 584 -44.05 -30.33 16.61
N GLU A 585 -45.37 -30.19 16.68
CA GLU A 585 -46.34 -30.89 15.83
C GLU A 585 -46.72 -30.04 14.60
N LEU A 586 -47.42 -30.61 13.61
CA LEU A 586 -47.87 -29.85 12.44
C LEU A 586 -48.74 -28.66 12.87
N GLY A 587 -48.54 -27.50 12.25
CA GLY A 587 -49.21 -26.25 12.57
C GLY A 587 -48.63 -25.48 13.76
N ASP A 588 -47.68 -26.04 14.52
CA ASP A 588 -47.05 -25.31 15.63
C ASP A 588 -46.26 -24.10 15.13
N ARG A 589 -46.73 -22.90 15.49
CA ARG A 589 -46.03 -21.64 15.21
C ARG A 589 -44.98 -21.39 16.28
N TRP A 590 -43.71 -21.58 15.97
CA TRP A 590 -42.63 -21.25 16.89
C TRP A 590 -42.20 -19.78 16.76
N ARG A 591 -41.77 -19.22 17.89
CA ARG A 591 -40.96 -18.00 17.92
C ARG A 591 -39.91 -18.11 18.99
N VAL A 592 -38.66 -17.93 18.60
CA VAL A 592 -37.49 -17.86 19.47
C VAL A 592 -37.08 -16.40 19.63
N VAL A 593 -36.91 -15.96 20.87
CA VAL A 593 -36.46 -14.59 21.19
C VAL A 593 -35.27 -14.70 22.14
N GLU A 594 -34.10 -14.22 21.72
CA GLU A 594 -32.99 -14.00 22.65
C GLU A 594 -33.34 -12.79 23.55
N HIS A 595 -33.09 -12.95 24.84
CA HIS A 595 -33.57 -12.07 25.90
C HIS A 595 -32.53 -11.01 26.31
N ASP A 596 -31.27 -11.20 25.89
CA ASP A 596 -30.08 -10.40 26.20
C ASP A 596 -29.32 -9.88 24.95
N SER A 597 -29.98 -9.81 23.78
CA SER A 597 -29.45 -9.47 22.43
C SER A 597 -28.55 -8.24 22.27
N TYR A 598 -28.47 -7.38 23.29
CA TYR A 598 -27.74 -6.10 23.29
C TYR A 598 -27.00 -5.80 24.61
N ASP A 599 -26.87 -6.78 25.51
CA ASP A 599 -26.14 -6.62 26.77
C ASP A 599 -24.63 -6.89 26.62
N ASN A 600 -23.83 -6.40 27.56
CA ASN A 600 -22.40 -6.72 27.75
C ASN A 600 -21.45 -6.60 26.53
N GLY A 601 -21.82 -5.85 25.49
CA GLY A 601 -21.00 -5.68 24.28
C GLY A 601 -21.28 -6.70 23.17
N PHE A 602 -22.37 -7.47 23.28
CA PHE A 602 -22.90 -8.21 22.15
C PHE A 602 -23.90 -7.36 21.37
N SER A 603 -23.95 -7.57 20.05
CA SER A 603 -25.08 -7.17 19.22
C SER A 603 -25.54 -8.37 18.40
N GLN A 604 -26.83 -8.68 18.45
CA GLN A 604 -27.47 -9.59 17.50
C GLN A 604 -27.24 -9.10 16.07
N GLU A 605 -26.55 -9.90 15.25
CA GLU A 605 -26.36 -9.65 13.81
C GLU A 605 -27.57 -10.17 13.03
N GLY A 606 -28.12 -11.31 13.46
CA GLY A 606 -29.34 -11.87 12.91
C GLY A 606 -29.75 -13.17 13.59
N ILE A 607 -31.05 -13.47 13.51
CA ILE A 607 -31.63 -14.77 13.82
C ILE A 607 -32.12 -15.41 12.51
N SER A 608 -31.51 -16.51 12.08
CA SER A 608 -32.05 -17.29 10.96
C SER A 608 -33.16 -18.18 11.50
N ASN A 609 -34.31 -18.21 10.83
CA ASN A 609 -35.44 -19.07 11.19
C ASN A 609 -36.01 -18.82 12.61
N GLY A 610 -35.87 -17.59 13.14
CA GLY A 610 -36.32 -17.22 14.49
C GLY A 610 -37.84 -17.29 14.73
N THR A 611 -38.62 -17.34 13.65
CA THR A 611 -40.07 -17.52 13.62
C THR A 611 -40.44 -18.39 12.45
N GLY A 612 -41.43 -19.27 12.61
CA GLY A 612 -42.02 -20.02 11.52
C GLY A 612 -43.21 -20.87 11.99
N THR A 613 -43.79 -21.61 11.07
CA THR A 613 -44.84 -22.62 11.33
C THR A 613 -44.27 -23.99 10.98
N ILE A 614 -44.57 -25.02 11.76
CA ILE A 614 -44.30 -26.41 11.34
C ILE A 614 -45.28 -26.77 10.22
N GLU A 615 -44.89 -26.37 9.02
CA GLU A 615 -45.43 -26.83 7.75
C GLU A 615 -44.83 -28.20 7.41
N LEU A 616 -45.43 -28.92 6.46
CA LEU A 616 -45.17 -30.34 6.21
C LEU A 616 -43.69 -30.68 5.94
N GLU A 617 -42.96 -29.75 5.34
CA GLU A 617 -41.52 -29.86 5.07
C GLU A 617 -40.65 -29.97 6.34
N HIS A 618 -41.17 -29.63 7.52
CA HIS A 618 -40.45 -29.74 8.78
C HIS A 618 -40.61 -31.13 9.44
N ILE A 619 -41.59 -31.92 9.02
CA ILE A 619 -41.98 -33.18 9.66
C ILE A 619 -40.88 -34.24 9.53
N GLY A 620 -40.44 -34.79 10.66
CA GLY A 620 -39.33 -35.73 10.74
C GLY A 620 -37.94 -35.10 10.55
N ARG A 621 -37.84 -33.77 10.42
CA ARG A 621 -36.58 -33.03 10.24
C ARG A 621 -36.21 -32.19 11.48
N ASN A 622 -34.94 -31.82 11.56
CA ASN A 622 -34.45 -30.85 12.55
C ASN A 622 -34.61 -29.42 12.00
N VAL A 623 -35.32 -28.58 12.74
CA VAL A 623 -35.56 -27.17 12.40
C VAL A 623 -34.56 -26.32 13.17
N TYR A 624 -33.53 -25.85 12.48
CA TYR A 624 -32.45 -25.09 13.11
C TYR A 624 -32.77 -23.60 13.17
N VAL A 625 -32.79 -23.05 14.38
CA VAL A 625 -32.79 -21.60 14.64
C VAL A 625 -31.37 -21.18 14.98
N ARG A 626 -30.68 -20.47 14.08
CA ARG A 626 -29.31 -20.00 14.34
C ARG A 626 -29.34 -18.54 14.77
N GLN A 627 -28.81 -18.29 15.95
CA GLN A 627 -28.74 -16.95 16.53
C GLN A 627 -27.27 -16.52 16.61
N THR A 628 -26.88 -15.61 15.71
CA THR A 628 -25.52 -15.05 15.65
C THR A 628 -25.49 -13.67 16.29
N ASN A 629 -24.65 -13.50 17.30
CA ASN A 629 -24.29 -12.19 17.83
C ASN A 629 -22.84 -11.92 17.47
N ARG A 630 -22.52 -10.69 17.09
CA ARG A 630 -21.14 -10.22 17.08
C ARG A 630 -20.83 -9.68 18.46
N TYR A 631 -19.70 -10.09 19.04
CA TYR A 631 -19.10 -9.36 20.15
C TYR A 631 -18.49 -8.08 19.58
N VAL A 632 -19.33 -7.04 19.47
CA VAL A 632 -18.90 -5.70 19.13
C VAL A 632 -18.28 -5.11 20.39
N ARG A 633 -16.98 -5.38 20.54
CA ARG A 633 -16.13 -4.58 21.42
C ARG A 633 -16.43 -3.11 21.16
N ASP A 634 -16.81 -2.39 22.21
CA ASP A 634 -16.72 -0.93 22.26
C ASP A 634 -15.44 -0.50 21.52
N THR A 635 -15.55 0.39 20.55
CA THR A 635 -14.37 0.98 19.91
C THR A 635 -14.17 2.41 20.34
N ILE A 636 -12.91 2.78 20.58
CA ILE A 636 -12.52 4.16 20.85
C ILE A 636 -11.69 4.73 19.70
N SER A 637 -11.67 6.06 19.60
CA SER A 637 -10.72 6.81 18.78
C SER A 637 -9.78 7.60 19.69
N LEU A 638 -8.49 7.59 19.37
CA LEU A 638 -7.46 8.36 20.09
C LEU A 638 -6.82 9.37 19.14
N SER A 639 -6.99 10.67 19.42
CA SER A 639 -6.39 11.76 18.65
C SER A 639 -5.39 12.55 19.48
N GLY A 640 -4.18 12.73 18.94
CA GLY A 640 -3.08 13.43 19.60
C GLY A 640 -2.47 14.53 18.74
N THR A 641 -1.75 15.42 19.40
CA THR A 641 -0.95 16.47 18.74
C THR A 641 0.53 16.33 19.10
N LYS A 642 1.41 16.89 18.26
CA LYS A 642 2.85 16.95 18.43
C LYS A 642 3.29 18.40 18.51
N THR A 643 4.13 18.71 19.50
CA THR A 643 4.70 20.04 19.73
C THR A 643 6.23 19.98 19.86
N TRP A 644 6.87 21.12 19.63
CA TRP A 644 8.33 21.26 19.56
C TRP A 644 8.77 22.53 20.31
N GLU A 645 9.69 22.41 21.27
CA GLU A 645 10.41 23.55 21.87
C GLU A 645 11.82 23.61 21.28
N MET A 646 12.17 24.73 20.63
CA MET A 646 13.45 24.89 19.93
C MET A 646 13.87 26.37 19.80
N PRO A 647 15.19 26.65 19.69
CA PRO A 647 15.70 27.98 19.34
C PRO A 647 15.27 28.48 17.95
N GLU A 648 15.28 29.80 17.76
CA GLU A 648 14.96 30.43 16.47
C GLU A 648 15.93 29.99 15.37
N GLY A 649 15.39 29.45 14.27
CA GLY A 649 16.14 28.98 13.10
C GLY A 649 16.31 27.46 13.00
N VAL A 650 16.16 26.72 14.10
CA VAL A 650 16.12 25.25 14.09
C VAL A 650 14.96 24.76 13.22
N GLN A 651 15.13 23.62 12.55
CA GLN A 651 14.11 22.99 11.71
C GLN A 651 13.66 21.67 12.34
N THR A 652 12.35 21.41 12.33
CA THR A 652 11.78 20.10 12.69
C THR A 652 12.11 19.05 11.62
N PRO A 653 12.09 17.74 11.95
CA PRO A 653 12.10 16.69 10.92
C PRO A 653 10.89 16.82 9.98
N ARG A 654 10.92 16.13 8.83
CA ARG A 654 9.81 16.10 7.87
C ARG A 654 8.58 15.38 8.41
N HIS A 655 8.83 14.24 9.06
CA HIS A 655 7.83 13.46 9.77
C HIS A 655 8.43 12.89 11.06
N ILE A 656 7.57 12.43 11.96
CA ILE A 656 7.89 11.51 13.05
C ILE A 656 7.15 10.20 12.82
N THR A 657 7.51 9.13 13.55
CA THR A 657 6.70 7.90 13.59
C THR A 657 6.14 7.73 14.99
N VAL A 658 4.81 7.63 15.09
CA VAL A 658 4.07 7.48 16.34
C VAL A 658 3.47 6.08 16.38
N GLN A 659 3.68 5.37 17.48
CA GLN A 659 3.21 4.02 17.74
C GLN A 659 2.10 4.03 18.78
N LEU A 660 1.02 3.30 18.51
CA LEU A 660 -0.02 2.97 19.47
C LEU A 660 0.39 1.68 20.19
N MET A 661 0.44 1.74 21.51
CA MET A 661 0.94 0.67 22.38
C MET A 661 -0.18 0.03 23.18
N GLN A 662 -0.27 -1.30 23.17
CA GLN A 662 -1.08 -2.12 24.07
C GLN A 662 -0.13 -2.85 25.02
N GLY A 663 0.01 -2.34 26.25
CA GLY A 663 1.15 -2.69 27.11
C GLY A 663 2.47 -2.38 26.40
N ASP A 664 3.40 -3.34 26.40
CA ASP A 664 4.70 -3.21 25.71
C ASP A 664 4.64 -3.44 24.18
N ILE A 665 3.48 -3.82 23.63
CA ILE A 665 3.33 -4.23 22.22
C ILE A 665 2.84 -3.05 21.36
N ALA A 666 3.58 -2.70 20.31
CA ALA A 666 3.12 -1.75 19.31
C ALA A 666 2.08 -2.40 18.38
N VAL A 667 0.82 -2.00 18.46
CA VAL A 667 -0.30 -2.60 17.71
C VAL A 667 -0.67 -1.85 16.44
N ARG A 668 -0.38 -0.53 16.36
CA ARG A 668 -0.49 0.29 15.14
C ARG A 668 0.62 1.34 15.13
N GLN A 669 0.91 1.89 13.96
CA GLN A 669 1.82 3.03 13.81
C GLN A 669 1.36 3.98 12.70
N VAL A 670 1.74 5.25 12.80
CA VAL A 670 1.42 6.30 11.83
C VAL A 670 2.61 7.24 11.66
N ASN A 671 2.86 7.70 10.42
CA ASN A 671 3.78 8.79 10.16
C ASN A 671 3.02 10.12 10.30
N VAL A 672 3.55 11.03 11.11
CA VAL A 672 2.92 12.34 11.38
C VAL A 672 3.79 13.43 10.79
N GLU A 673 3.21 14.24 9.90
CA GLU A 673 3.93 15.26 9.13
C GLU A 673 3.62 16.69 9.60
N GLY A 674 4.56 17.61 9.36
CA GLY A 674 4.35 19.04 9.51
C GLY A 674 3.52 19.65 8.37
N PRO A 675 2.92 20.84 8.54
CA PRO A 675 3.01 21.70 9.73
C PRO A 675 1.91 21.42 10.78
N ASN A 676 0.93 20.57 10.47
CA ASN A 676 -0.26 20.39 11.31
C ASN A 676 0.00 19.51 12.54
N TRP A 677 0.96 18.58 12.47
CA TRP A 677 1.48 17.83 13.62
C TRP A 677 0.37 17.19 14.48
N ALA A 678 -0.64 16.58 13.84
CA ALA A 678 -1.77 15.94 14.50
C ALA A 678 -2.01 14.55 13.89
N TYR A 679 -2.51 13.62 14.70
CA TYR A 679 -2.72 12.23 14.31
C TYR A 679 -3.93 11.62 15.04
N THR A 680 -4.55 10.61 14.42
CA THR A 680 -5.66 9.86 14.99
C THR A 680 -5.47 8.37 14.75
N PHE A 681 -5.88 7.56 15.73
CA PHE A 681 -6.10 6.13 15.60
C PHE A 681 -7.58 5.84 15.87
N ASP A 682 -8.36 5.58 14.83
CA ASP A 682 -9.79 5.27 14.92
C ASP A 682 -10.07 3.76 15.01
N ASN A 683 -11.27 3.39 15.45
CA ASN A 683 -11.73 2.00 15.52
C ASN A 683 -10.76 1.09 16.31
N LEU A 684 -10.42 1.50 17.54
CA LEU A 684 -9.56 0.75 18.45
C LEU A 684 -10.39 -0.11 19.42
N PRO A 685 -10.13 -1.43 19.52
CA PRO A 685 -10.75 -2.29 20.54
C PRO A 685 -10.59 -1.73 21.96
N LYS A 686 -11.68 -1.45 22.67
CA LYS A 686 -11.62 -1.03 24.08
C LYS A 686 -11.32 -2.22 25.02
N PHE A 687 -11.58 -3.46 24.60
CA PHE A 687 -11.38 -4.66 25.42
C PHE A 687 -10.48 -5.69 24.74
N ASP A 688 -9.72 -6.46 25.54
CA ASP A 688 -8.76 -7.48 25.08
C ASP A 688 -9.40 -8.85 24.79
N ASN A 689 -8.56 -9.88 24.55
CA ASN A 689 -9.01 -11.25 24.26
C ASN A 689 -9.52 -12.00 25.50
N GLU A 690 -9.46 -11.39 26.67
CA GLU A 690 -9.94 -11.93 27.95
C GLU A 690 -11.02 -11.00 28.60
N GLY A 691 -11.45 -9.95 27.90
CA GLY A 691 -12.51 -9.03 28.31
C GLY A 691 -12.07 -7.83 29.18
N ASN A 692 -10.77 -7.61 29.40
CA ASN A 692 -10.27 -6.48 30.21
C ASN A 692 -10.14 -5.21 29.36
N GLU A 693 -10.32 -4.03 29.98
CA GLU A 693 -10.20 -2.74 29.27
C GLU A 693 -8.74 -2.45 28.86
N ILE A 694 -8.51 -2.23 27.56
CA ILE A 694 -7.20 -1.98 26.98
C ILE A 694 -6.77 -0.54 27.29
N HIS A 695 -5.82 -0.42 28.21
CA HIS A 695 -5.11 0.84 28.44
C HIS A 695 -4.07 1.10 27.35
N TYR A 696 -4.50 1.74 26.26
CA TYR A 696 -3.60 2.21 25.21
C TYR A 696 -2.72 3.36 25.69
N THR A 697 -1.42 3.31 25.35
CA THR A 697 -0.51 4.45 25.47
C THR A 697 0.09 4.81 24.11
N ILE A 698 0.72 5.98 24.00
CA ILE A 698 1.41 6.40 22.79
C ILE A 698 2.92 6.41 23.02
N ARG A 699 3.67 5.93 22.03
CA ARG A 699 5.12 6.00 21.99
C ARG A 699 5.59 6.68 20.70
N GLU A 700 6.44 7.70 20.83
CA GLU A 700 7.22 8.21 19.70
C GLU A 700 8.47 7.33 19.49
N ILE A 701 8.82 7.05 18.23
CA ILE A 701 10.14 6.49 17.91
C ILE A 701 11.19 7.61 18.08
N PRO A 702 12.23 7.44 18.93
CA PRO A 702 13.17 8.52 19.28
C PRO A 702 13.75 9.26 18.07
N VAL A 703 13.68 10.59 18.13
CA VAL A 703 14.13 11.47 17.05
C VAL A 703 15.50 12.07 17.38
N THR A 704 16.51 11.71 16.60
CA THR A 704 17.88 12.22 16.71
C THR A 704 17.93 13.76 16.81
N GLY A 705 18.61 14.28 17.84
CA GLY A 705 18.69 15.72 18.15
C GLY A 705 17.57 16.26 19.04
N TRP A 706 16.65 15.40 19.52
CA TRP A 706 15.51 15.80 20.34
C TRP A 706 15.33 14.87 21.54
N ARG A 707 14.94 15.44 22.69
CA ARG A 707 14.45 14.69 23.84
C ARG A 707 12.92 14.75 23.86
N ALA A 708 12.26 13.61 23.92
CA ALA A 708 10.83 13.55 24.16
C ALA A 708 10.53 13.72 25.65
N GLU A 709 9.56 14.57 26.00
CA GLU A 709 9.00 14.60 27.36
C GLU A 709 7.91 13.54 27.48
N THR A 710 8.29 12.37 27.99
CA THR A 710 7.41 11.21 28.13
C THR A 710 6.46 11.37 29.33
N ASN A 711 5.18 11.54 29.03
CA ASN A 711 4.10 11.29 29.99
C ASN A 711 3.23 10.14 29.44
N PRO A 712 3.29 8.92 30.01
CA PRO A 712 2.54 7.76 29.52
C PRO A 712 1.03 7.98 29.45
N GLU A 713 0.49 8.84 30.31
CA GLU A 713 -0.93 9.18 30.43
C GLU A 713 -1.38 10.27 29.42
N ASN A 714 -0.48 10.78 28.57
CA ASN A 714 -0.75 11.89 27.67
C ASN A 714 -0.55 11.51 26.19
N ILE A 715 -1.64 11.49 25.44
CA ILE A 715 -1.64 11.29 23.98
C ILE A 715 -1.10 12.50 23.19
N ASN A 716 -0.57 13.55 23.84
CA ASN A 716 0.09 14.66 23.17
C ASN A 716 1.61 14.58 23.38
N LEU A 717 2.35 14.62 22.27
CA LEU A 717 3.79 14.47 22.23
C LEU A 717 4.46 15.85 22.28
N HIS A 718 5.53 15.96 23.08
CA HIS A 718 6.32 17.18 23.20
C HIS A 718 7.80 16.83 23.11
N ASN A 719 8.54 17.46 22.19
CA ASN A 719 10.00 17.34 22.14
C ASN A 719 10.68 18.67 22.40
N ILE A 720 11.74 18.60 23.18
CA ILE A 720 12.66 19.71 23.44
C ILE A 720 13.94 19.46 22.63
N TRP A 721 14.42 20.51 21.97
CA TRP A 721 15.69 20.51 21.24
C TRP A 721 16.87 20.15 22.17
N VAL A 722 17.76 19.28 21.71
CA VAL A 722 19.00 18.93 22.40
C VAL A 722 20.17 19.56 21.66
N ASP A 723 20.96 20.38 22.36
CA ASP A 723 22.20 20.91 21.78
C ASP A 723 23.20 19.77 21.48
N PRO A 724 23.78 19.72 20.26
CA PRO A 724 24.74 18.68 19.88
C PRO A 724 25.96 18.60 20.80
N VAL A 725 26.50 17.40 20.95
CA VAL A 725 27.73 17.16 21.73
C VAL A 725 28.93 17.70 20.95
N THR A 726 29.85 18.41 21.60
CA THR A 726 31.10 18.87 20.96
C THR A 726 32.35 18.24 21.56
N ALA A 727 33.40 18.11 20.74
CA ALA A 727 34.74 17.72 21.17
C ALA A 727 35.83 18.41 20.32
N SER A 728 37.04 18.56 20.85
CA SER A 728 38.21 19.07 20.10
C SER A 728 39.52 18.41 20.55
N LEU A 729 40.38 18.09 19.57
CA LEU A 729 41.72 17.55 19.81
C LEU A 729 42.75 18.67 20.00
N GLU A 730 43.70 18.46 20.91
CA GLU A 730 44.90 19.26 21.07
C GLU A 730 46.14 18.50 20.59
N ILE A 731 47.03 19.21 19.90
CA ILE A 731 48.28 18.68 19.35
C ILE A 731 49.47 19.48 19.86
N GLU A 732 50.62 18.82 19.98
CA GLU A 732 51.90 19.44 20.30
C GLU A 732 52.92 19.15 19.21
N LYS A 733 53.71 20.17 18.89
CA LYS A 733 54.79 20.11 17.92
C LYS A 733 56.12 20.31 18.63
N LEU A 734 56.99 19.32 18.51
CA LEU A 734 58.36 19.33 19.02
C LEU A 734 59.39 19.37 17.87
N ILE A 735 60.52 20.01 18.15
CA ILE A 735 61.74 19.98 17.35
C ILE A 735 62.85 19.35 18.19
N THR A 736 63.64 18.50 17.57
CA THR A 736 64.84 17.87 18.14
C THR A 736 66.03 18.01 17.20
N GLY A 737 67.23 17.63 17.65
CA GLY A 737 68.46 17.84 16.90
C GLY A 737 69.01 19.26 17.08
N ASP A 738 69.48 19.84 15.98
CA ASP A 738 70.29 21.05 15.99
C ASP A 738 69.45 22.34 15.90
N ALA A 739 70.07 23.50 16.11
CA ALA A 739 69.35 24.77 16.15
C ALA A 739 69.01 25.27 14.74
N ALA A 740 67.74 25.15 14.34
CA ALA A 740 67.27 25.64 13.04
C ALA A 740 67.57 27.13 12.83
N PRO A 741 68.21 27.52 11.70
CA PRO A 741 68.72 28.89 11.49
C PRO A 741 67.62 29.91 11.15
N ASN A 742 66.42 29.45 10.81
CA ASN A 742 65.23 30.25 10.54
C ASN A 742 64.03 29.63 11.27
N ALA A 743 63.00 30.43 11.52
CA ALA A 743 61.73 29.89 12.01
C ALA A 743 60.98 29.16 10.88
N GLU A 744 60.50 27.95 11.15
CA GLU A 744 59.77 27.11 10.20
C GLU A 744 58.29 27.00 10.61
N GLN A 745 57.39 26.85 9.64
CA GLN A 745 55.95 26.75 9.88
C GLN A 745 55.43 25.36 9.49
N PHE A 746 54.96 24.61 10.48
CA PHE A 746 54.38 23.28 10.29
C PHE A 746 52.86 23.38 10.24
N GLU A 747 52.27 22.74 9.25
CA GLU A 747 50.83 22.66 9.03
C GLU A 747 50.34 21.26 9.43
N PHE A 748 49.18 21.19 10.09
CA PHE A 748 48.56 19.94 10.52
C PHE A 748 47.12 19.89 10.06
N VAL A 749 46.74 18.77 9.44
CA VAL A 749 45.43 18.57 8.83
C VAL A 749 44.69 17.45 9.55
N MET A 750 43.46 17.77 9.99
CA MET A 750 42.50 16.80 10.53
C MET A 750 41.41 16.52 9.49
N ASN A 751 41.24 15.25 9.14
CA ASN A 751 40.20 14.75 8.23
C ASN A 751 39.30 13.73 8.96
N PRO A 752 37.99 13.62 8.63
CA PRO A 752 37.26 14.42 7.65
C PRO A 752 37.09 15.89 8.06
N GLY A 753 36.63 16.71 7.12
CA GLY A 753 36.42 18.16 7.31
C GLY A 753 37.56 19.07 6.83
N GLY A 754 38.78 18.54 6.68
CA GLY A 754 39.92 19.31 6.16
C GLY A 754 40.31 20.47 7.08
N HIS A 755 40.18 20.29 8.39
CA HIS A 755 40.49 21.32 9.37
C HIS A 755 41.99 21.49 9.48
N VAL A 756 42.48 22.73 9.39
CA VAL A 756 43.92 23.04 9.37
C VAL A 756 44.30 23.88 10.58
N VAL A 757 45.38 23.50 11.26
CA VAL A 757 46.08 24.35 12.24
C VAL A 757 47.55 24.49 11.86
N ASN A 758 48.18 25.56 12.29
CA ASN A 758 49.58 25.89 11.96
C ASN A 758 50.35 26.20 13.25
N ILE A 759 51.57 25.64 13.38
CA ILE A 759 52.47 25.89 14.51
C ILE A 759 53.83 26.33 13.97
N THR A 760 54.34 27.47 14.45
CA THR A 760 55.70 27.92 14.15
C THR A 760 56.68 27.32 15.15
N ASN A 761 57.75 26.70 14.66
CA ASN A 761 58.76 25.99 15.45
C ASN A 761 58.17 24.88 16.35
N SER A 762 58.06 25.13 17.66
CA SER A 762 57.52 24.19 18.65
C SER A 762 56.48 24.89 19.52
N GLY A 763 55.42 24.16 19.87
CA GLY A 763 54.28 24.71 20.59
C GLY A 763 53.05 23.82 20.47
N GLN A 764 51.90 24.31 20.93
CA GLN A 764 50.63 23.58 20.98
C GLN A 764 49.55 24.29 20.16
N ALA A 765 48.64 23.53 19.57
CA ALA A 765 47.45 24.03 18.89
C ALA A 765 46.25 23.12 19.14
N ARG A 766 45.04 23.67 19.01
CA ARG A 766 43.77 22.97 19.17
C ARG A 766 42.96 23.10 17.89
N PHE A 767 42.45 21.99 17.36
CA PHE A 767 41.54 21.99 16.22
C PHE A 767 40.19 22.61 16.62
N PRO A 768 39.38 23.11 15.66
CA PRO A 768 38.02 23.57 15.95
C PRO A 768 37.19 22.52 16.68
N GLU A 769 36.21 22.95 17.48
CA GLU A 769 35.23 22.04 18.04
C GLU A 769 34.39 21.41 16.92
N ILE A 770 34.33 20.08 16.93
CA ILE A 770 33.51 19.28 16.05
C ILE A 770 32.20 18.97 16.77
N SER A 771 31.09 19.12 16.06
CA SER A 771 29.73 18.85 16.53
C SER A 771 29.31 17.44 16.14
N PHE A 772 28.69 16.71 17.08
CA PHE A 772 28.21 15.35 16.89
C PHE A 772 26.70 15.30 17.18
N ASP A 773 25.94 14.95 16.16
CA ASP A 773 24.48 14.99 16.11
C ASP A 773 23.82 13.60 16.21
N ARG A 774 24.61 12.52 16.28
CA ARG A 774 24.15 11.12 16.33
C ARG A 774 25.13 10.24 17.13
N PRO A 775 24.69 9.08 17.66
CA PRO A 775 25.60 8.13 18.30
C PRO A 775 26.51 7.44 17.28
N GLY A 776 27.66 6.96 17.75
CA GLY A 776 28.66 6.25 16.97
C GLY A 776 30.08 6.51 17.47
N THR A 777 31.04 5.74 16.96
CA THR A 777 32.47 6.08 17.06
C THR A 777 32.88 6.81 15.79
N PHE A 778 33.32 8.06 15.94
CA PHE A 778 33.82 8.90 14.87
C PHE A 778 35.35 8.86 14.87
N GLU A 779 35.95 8.67 13.70
CA GLU A 779 37.40 8.62 13.51
C GLU A 779 37.89 9.83 12.72
N PHE A 780 38.97 10.45 13.20
CA PHE A 780 39.66 11.56 12.54
C PHE A 780 41.14 11.24 12.36
N THR A 781 41.64 11.26 11.11
CA THR A 781 43.07 11.17 10.82
C THR A 781 43.73 12.53 10.96
N VAL A 782 44.85 12.58 11.68
CA VAL A 782 45.61 13.80 11.97
C VAL A 782 47.06 13.55 11.61
N HIS A 783 47.61 14.40 10.74
CA HIS A 783 48.98 14.30 10.23
C HIS A 783 49.58 15.69 9.99
N GLU A 784 50.91 15.73 9.92
CA GLU A 784 51.68 16.91 9.50
C GLU A 784 51.76 16.96 7.97
N THR A 785 51.47 18.11 7.37
CA THR A 785 51.67 18.33 5.93
C THR A 785 53.17 18.28 5.65
N ARG A 786 53.62 17.24 4.93
CA ARG A 786 55.05 17.01 4.68
C ARG A 786 55.71 18.17 3.93
N GLY A 787 56.61 18.87 4.61
CA GLY A 787 57.44 19.92 4.02
C GLY A 787 58.58 19.38 3.16
N SER A 788 59.30 20.30 2.51
CA SER A 788 60.44 20.01 1.62
C SER A 788 61.68 20.88 1.91
N THR A 789 61.69 21.64 3.01
CA THR A 789 62.86 22.41 3.44
C THR A 789 64.03 21.49 3.78
N LEU A 790 65.21 21.77 3.22
CA LEU A 790 66.44 21.00 3.43
C LEU A 790 66.88 21.04 4.91
N GLY A 791 67.47 19.95 5.39
CA GLY A 791 67.93 19.81 6.80
C GLY A 791 66.85 19.34 7.77
N TRP A 792 65.59 19.19 7.34
CA TRP A 792 64.50 18.67 8.17
C TRP A 792 64.15 17.22 7.86
N ASP A 793 64.11 16.39 8.90
CA ASP A 793 63.41 15.11 8.91
C ASP A 793 62.04 15.29 9.61
N TYR A 794 60.97 14.87 8.94
CA TYR A 794 59.59 15.17 9.32
C TYR A 794 58.93 13.96 10.00
N ASP A 795 58.13 14.16 11.05
CA ASP A 795 57.35 13.09 11.65
C ASP A 795 56.28 12.62 10.64
N ASN A 796 56.47 11.41 10.10
CA ASN A 796 55.52 10.79 9.17
C ASN A 796 54.44 9.98 9.92
N ALA A 797 54.29 10.18 11.23
CA ALA A 797 53.29 9.46 12.00
C ALA A 797 51.86 9.89 11.67
N GLU A 798 51.02 8.89 11.44
CA GLU A 798 49.57 9.06 11.33
C GLU A 798 48.96 8.90 12.72
N TYR A 799 48.35 9.95 13.25
CA TYR A 799 47.52 9.85 14.43
C TYR A 799 46.05 9.64 14.03
N ARG A 800 45.33 8.82 14.77
CA ARG A 800 43.87 8.68 14.64
C ARG A 800 43.21 9.01 15.98
N TRP A 801 42.33 10.00 15.96
CA TRP A 801 41.52 10.41 17.09
C TRP A 801 40.13 9.80 16.95
N PHE A 802 39.73 9.07 17.99
CA PHE A 802 38.44 8.42 18.07
C PHE A 802 37.59 9.11 19.13
N VAL A 803 36.36 9.45 18.75
CA VAL A 803 35.35 10.11 19.58
C VAL A 803 34.14 9.19 19.64
N LYS A 804 33.84 8.63 20.82
CA LYS A 804 32.69 7.75 21.02
C LYS A 804 31.53 8.54 21.63
N ILE A 805 30.46 8.66 20.85
CA ILE A 805 29.18 9.21 21.27
C ILE A 805 28.21 8.06 21.48
N GLU A 806 27.58 7.98 22.64
CA GLU A 806 26.49 7.04 22.91
C GLU A 806 25.20 7.79 23.22
N GLN A 807 24.09 7.21 22.78
CA GLN A 807 22.74 7.70 23.05
C GLN A 807 22.15 6.91 24.22
N ASP A 808 21.56 7.62 25.19
CA ASP A 808 20.86 6.97 26.29
C ASP A 808 19.41 6.57 25.92
N THR A 809 18.68 6.02 26.90
CA THR A 809 17.29 5.58 26.73
C THR A 809 16.32 6.70 26.36
N ASP A 810 16.69 7.94 26.66
CA ASP A 810 15.84 9.12 26.58
C ASP A 810 16.13 9.94 25.30
N GLY A 811 17.05 9.42 24.47
CA GLY A 811 17.48 10.00 23.20
C GLY A 811 18.63 11.00 23.32
N LEU A 812 19.15 11.25 24.51
CA LEU A 812 20.22 12.23 24.75
C LEU A 812 21.58 11.65 24.31
N LEU A 813 22.39 12.49 23.66
CA LEU A 813 23.74 12.12 23.23
C LEU A 813 24.76 12.48 24.32
N SER A 814 25.74 11.60 24.52
CA SER A 814 26.81 11.80 25.49
C SER A 814 28.17 11.36 24.95
N LEU A 815 29.22 12.11 25.30
CA LEU A 815 30.61 11.78 24.97
C LEU A 815 31.15 10.79 26.02
N THR A 816 31.19 9.50 25.69
CA THR A 816 31.50 8.44 26.66
C THR A 816 32.96 7.98 26.63
N GLU A 817 33.63 8.05 25.48
CA GLU A 817 35.06 7.74 25.38
C GLU A 817 35.76 8.62 24.33
N GLN A 818 37.02 8.94 24.58
CA GLN A 818 37.94 9.46 23.56
C GLN A 818 39.28 8.74 23.69
N TRP A 819 39.91 8.40 22.56
CA TRP A 819 41.27 7.89 22.55
C TRP A 819 42.04 8.30 21.30
N LEU A 820 43.35 8.14 21.36
CA LEU A 820 44.27 8.39 20.26
C LEU A 820 45.03 7.10 19.93
N THR A 821 45.28 6.84 18.65
CA THR A 821 46.31 5.89 18.21
C THR A 821 47.42 6.61 17.45
N LYS A 822 48.66 6.13 17.54
CA LYS A 822 49.80 6.55 16.71
C LYS A 822 50.22 5.36 15.85
N ASN A 823 50.18 5.50 14.53
CA ASN A 823 50.52 4.43 13.57
C ASN A 823 49.77 3.11 13.81
N GLY A 824 48.53 3.18 14.34
CA GLY A 824 47.69 2.02 14.66
C GLY A 824 47.74 1.54 16.11
N GLU A 825 48.75 1.91 16.90
CA GLU A 825 48.84 1.54 18.33
C GLU A 825 48.15 2.58 19.22
N ARG A 826 47.23 2.16 20.11
CA ARG A 826 46.56 3.05 21.07
C ARG A 826 47.55 3.57 22.10
N ILE A 827 47.55 4.89 22.33
CA ILE A 827 48.44 5.54 23.31
C ILE A 827 47.68 5.99 24.56
N ASP A 828 48.42 6.22 25.65
CA ASP A 828 47.88 6.83 26.86
C ASP A 828 47.73 8.35 26.69
N GLY A 829 46.51 8.86 26.92
CA GLY A 829 46.17 10.27 26.81
C GLY A 829 45.57 10.69 25.46
N LEU A 830 45.33 11.99 25.30
CA LEU A 830 44.61 12.57 24.17
C LEU A 830 45.38 13.76 23.55
N GLN A 831 46.68 13.60 23.40
CA GLN A 831 47.59 14.63 22.89
C GLN A 831 48.42 14.06 21.74
N ALA A 832 48.25 14.58 20.51
CA ALA A 832 49.05 14.14 19.37
C ALA A 832 50.39 14.90 19.37
N VAL A 833 51.51 14.21 19.58
CA VAL A 833 52.85 14.82 19.64
C VAL A 833 53.65 14.52 18.36
N PHE A 834 53.82 15.52 17.51
CA PHE A 834 54.61 15.43 16.28
C PHE A 834 56.04 15.90 16.53
N THR A 835 57.05 15.08 16.19
CA THR A 835 58.47 15.39 16.49
C THR A 835 59.33 15.39 15.23
N ASN A 836 59.73 16.57 14.76
CA ASN A 836 60.73 16.66 13.68
C ASN A 836 62.13 16.68 14.26
N ARG A 837 63.10 16.28 13.43
CA ARG A 837 64.51 16.53 13.70
C ARG A 837 65.08 17.51 12.67
N PHE A 838 65.82 18.52 13.15
CA PHE A 838 66.69 19.32 12.30
C PHE A 838 68.13 18.79 12.39
N ASP A 839 68.82 18.77 11.25
CA ASP A 839 70.21 18.34 11.11
C ASP A 839 70.96 19.37 10.25
N ASP A 840 71.89 20.10 10.86
CA ASP A 840 72.64 21.16 10.16
C ASP A 840 73.72 20.62 9.21
N SER A 841 74.16 19.36 9.39
CA SER A 841 75.21 18.75 8.57
C SER A 841 74.76 18.61 7.11
N VAL A 842 73.46 18.39 6.88
CA VAL A 842 72.86 18.32 5.54
C VAL A 842 72.95 19.66 4.79
N LEU A 843 72.93 20.80 5.52
CA LEU A 843 73.15 22.11 4.92
C LEU A 843 74.63 22.35 4.58
N LEU A 844 75.54 21.80 5.38
CA LEU A 844 76.99 21.94 5.18
C LEU A 844 77.52 21.07 4.01
N GLU A 845 76.82 19.99 3.65
CA GLU A 845 77.14 19.15 2.48
C GLU A 845 76.55 19.67 1.15
N GLU A 846 75.48 20.48 1.19
CA GLU A 846 74.86 21.07 0.00
C GLU A 846 75.81 22.09 -0.67
N THR A 847 76.11 21.86 -1.95
CA THR A 847 77.04 22.68 -2.72
C THR A 847 76.46 23.07 -4.07
N LEU A 848 76.91 24.21 -4.59
CA LEU A 848 76.50 24.75 -5.89
C LEU A 848 77.71 25.01 -6.79
N ASP A 849 77.52 24.73 -8.08
CA ASP A 849 78.47 25.02 -9.15
C ASP A 849 78.07 26.35 -9.79
N ILE A 850 78.92 27.39 -9.67
CA ILE A 850 78.62 28.73 -10.22
C ILE A 850 79.33 28.92 -11.56
N PRO A 851 78.63 28.84 -12.71
CA PRO A 851 79.20 29.20 -13.99
C PRO A 851 79.37 30.71 -14.07
N VAL A 852 80.51 31.16 -14.59
CA VAL A 852 80.79 32.57 -14.82
C VAL A 852 81.28 32.76 -16.25
N LYS A 853 80.53 33.53 -17.02
CA LYS A 853 80.83 33.87 -18.41
C LYS A 853 81.26 35.32 -18.52
N LYS A 854 82.32 35.57 -19.28
CA LYS A 854 82.74 36.91 -19.68
C LYS A 854 82.28 37.19 -21.12
N VAL A 855 81.74 38.38 -21.33
CA VAL A 855 81.29 38.92 -22.61
C VAL A 855 81.98 40.26 -22.83
N TRP A 856 82.28 40.57 -24.10
CA TRP A 856 82.94 41.81 -24.51
C TRP A 856 82.08 42.58 -25.52
N ASP A 857 81.94 43.88 -25.30
CA ASP A 857 81.23 44.84 -26.15
C ASP A 857 82.26 45.81 -26.78
N HIS A 858 82.91 45.33 -27.84
CA HIS A 858 83.96 46.03 -28.60
C HIS A 858 83.35 46.90 -29.71
N LYS A 859 82.78 48.05 -29.34
CA LYS A 859 82.12 48.96 -30.30
C LYS A 859 83.09 49.44 -31.38
N GLU A 860 82.91 48.90 -32.59
CA GLU A 860 83.71 49.14 -33.80
C GLU A 860 85.24 48.99 -33.63
N LEU A 861 85.66 48.08 -32.74
CA LEU A 861 87.08 47.77 -32.50
C LEU A 861 87.37 46.27 -32.66
N THR A 862 88.57 45.97 -33.16
CA THR A 862 89.01 44.60 -33.47
C THR A 862 89.57 43.87 -32.25
N ALA A 863 89.71 42.54 -32.38
CA ALA A 863 89.94 41.63 -31.24
C ALA A 863 91.31 41.81 -30.53
N ASP A 864 92.24 42.52 -31.16
CA ASP A 864 93.62 42.83 -30.74
C ASP A 864 93.74 43.82 -29.56
N LEU A 865 92.62 44.32 -29.02
CA LEU A 865 92.56 45.10 -27.78
C LEU A 865 92.04 44.31 -26.56
N GLN A 866 91.87 43.00 -26.66
CA GLN A 866 91.61 42.14 -25.50
C GLN A 866 92.90 41.91 -24.69
N PRO A 867 92.84 41.93 -23.34
CA PRO A 867 93.99 41.51 -22.53
C PRO A 867 94.20 39.99 -22.65
N ASP A 868 95.44 39.52 -22.46
CA ASP A 868 95.78 38.08 -22.45
C ASP A 868 94.95 37.27 -21.42
N GLY A 869 94.49 37.95 -20.36
CA GLY A 869 93.47 37.43 -19.46
C GLY A 869 92.93 38.49 -18.48
N ILE A 870 91.84 38.14 -17.81
CA ILE A 870 91.23 38.90 -16.70
C ILE A 870 91.29 38.08 -15.41
N VAL A 871 91.18 38.72 -14.24
CA VAL A 871 91.04 38.02 -12.95
C VAL A 871 89.66 38.26 -12.37
N VAL A 872 88.88 37.18 -12.28
CA VAL A 872 87.54 37.16 -11.67
C VAL A 872 87.61 36.60 -10.26
N GLN A 873 87.12 37.37 -9.30
CA GLN A 873 86.98 37.04 -7.89
C GLN A 873 85.55 36.53 -7.63
N LEU A 874 85.42 35.46 -6.86
CA LEU A 874 84.17 35.01 -6.26
C LEU A 874 84.13 35.47 -4.80
N MET A 875 83.06 36.19 -4.47
CA MET A 875 82.79 36.76 -3.16
C MET A 875 81.65 35.96 -2.50
N ALA A 876 81.82 35.55 -1.25
CA ALA A 876 80.78 35.01 -0.37
C ALA A 876 80.51 36.06 0.72
N ASP A 877 79.28 36.57 0.81
CA ASP A 877 78.87 37.58 1.79
C ASP A 877 79.85 38.76 1.90
N ASN A 878 80.29 39.23 0.72
CA ASN A 878 81.26 40.32 0.49
C ASN A 878 82.73 40.02 0.86
N LYS A 879 83.07 38.80 1.27
CA LYS A 879 84.44 38.32 1.47
C LYS A 879 84.91 37.51 0.24
N GLU A 880 86.12 37.76 -0.25
CA GLU A 880 86.69 36.94 -1.34
C GLU A 880 86.97 35.51 -0.82
N VAL A 881 86.47 34.50 -1.54
CA VAL A 881 86.67 33.07 -1.22
C VAL A 881 87.39 32.30 -2.32
N SER A 882 87.39 32.79 -3.55
CA SER A 882 88.13 32.18 -4.66
C SER A 882 88.41 33.20 -5.76
N ARG A 883 89.39 32.93 -6.62
CA ARG A 883 89.61 33.68 -7.86
C ARG A 883 90.08 32.77 -8.99
N ARG A 884 89.76 33.15 -10.22
CA ARG A 884 90.20 32.49 -11.46
C ARG A 884 90.71 33.54 -12.44
N GLN A 885 91.73 33.17 -13.20
CA GLN A 885 92.06 33.87 -14.43
C GLN A 885 91.15 33.31 -15.53
N LEU A 886 90.57 34.18 -16.35
CA LEU A 886 89.87 33.81 -17.58
C LEU A 886 90.68 34.35 -18.75
N THR A 887 90.74 33.57 -19.83
CA THR A 887 91.55 33.82 -21.03
C THR A 887 90.74 33.46 -22.28
N ALA A 888 91.26 33.80 -23.46
CA ALA A 888 90.57 33.53 -24.73
C ALA A 888 90.49 32.02 -25.08
N ASP A 889 91.50 31.23 -24.71
CA ASP A 889 91.52 29.77 -24.90
C ASP A 889 90.58 29.00 -23.96
N MET A 890 90.19 29.61 -22.84
CA MET A 890 89.10 29.13 -21.96
C MET A 890 87.70 29.58 -22.43
N GLU A 891 87.55 30.00 -23.69
CA GLU A 891 86.35 30.62 -24.27
C GLU A 891 85.74 31.74 -23.38
N TRP A 892 86.58 32.48 -22.65
CA TRP A 892 86.16 33.51 -21.69
C TRP A 892 85.14 32.99 -20.64
N GLN A 893 85.25 31.74 -20.20
CA GLN A 893 84.33 31.08 -19.26
C GLN A 893 85.08 30.37 -18.12
N THR A 894 84.44 30.26 -16.95
CA THR A 894 84.92 29.43 -15.83
C THR A 894 83.76 28.86 -15.02
N LEU A 895 84.06 27.88 -14.17
CA LEU A 895 83.10 27.25 -13.27
C LEU A 895 83.71 27.19 -11.86
N PHE A 896 83.07 27.84 -10.89
CA PHE A 896 83.42 27.69 -9.48
C PHE A 896 82.63 26.51 -8.91
N GLN A 897 83.25 25.33 -8.93
CA GLN A 897 82.60 24.08 -8.55
C GLN A 897 82.57 23.86 -7.04
N LYS A 898 81.53 23.16 -6.57
CA LYS A 898 81.34 22.72 -5.18
C LYS A 898 81.51 23.84 -4.14
N MET A 899 80.99 25.02 -4.44
CA MET A 899 80.94 26.12 -3.48
C MET A 899 79.86 25.80 -2.43
N PRO A 900 80.16 25.85 -1.11
CA PRO A 900 79.16 25.58 -0.07
C PRO A 900 77.96 26.50 -0.21
N ARG A 901 76.74 25.96 -0.15
CA ARG A 901 75.54 26.78 -0.28
C ARG A 901 75.20 27.52 1.02
N TYR A 902 75.51 26.92 2.16
CA TYR A 902 75.25 27.46 3.49
C TYR A 902 76.55 27.72 4.26
N ASP A 903 76.51 28.66 5.20
CA ASP A 903 77.63 28.94 6.11
C ASP A 903 77.63 28.01 7.33
N SER A 904 78.65 28.14 8.19
CA SER A 904 78.78 27.37 9.43
C SER A 904 77.74 27.70 10.52
N GLU A 905 76.74 28.51 10.19
CA GLU A 905 75.58 28.84 11.03
C GLU A 905 74.27 28.52 10.28
N GLY A 906 74.32 27.70 9.21
CA GLY A 906 73.18 27.22 8.45
C GLY A 906 72.51 28.25 7.52
N ARG A 907 73.12 29.41 7.28
CA ARG A 907 72.52 30.51 6.49
C ARG A 907 72.96 30.45 5.03
N GLU A 908 72.05 30.70 4.07
CA GLU A 908 72.39 30.66 2.64
C GLU A 908 73.38 31.78 2.28
N ILE A 909 74.54 31.39 1.72
CA ILE A 909 75.65 32.26 1.38
C ILE A 909 75.33 33.12 0.16
N LYS A 910 75.51 34.44 0.29
CA LYS A 910 75.24 35.38 -0.81
C LYS A 910 76.46 35.52 -1.69
N TYR A 911 76.59 34.62 -2.65
CA TYR A 911 77.61 34.71 -3.69
C TYR A 911 77.40 35.89 -4.63
N GLN A 912 78.50 36.54 -4.98
CA GLN A 912 78.62 37.56 -6.02
C GLN A 912 79.96 37.38 -6.73
N VAL A 913 80.09 37.78 -7.99
CA VAL A 913 81.40 37.87 -8.65
C VAL A 913 81.84 39.32 -8.80
N LYS A 914 83.16 39.53 -8.83
CA LYS A 914 83.80 40.81 -9.08
C LYS A 914 84.93 40.62 -10.09
N GLU A 915 85.06 41.53 -11.05
CA GLU A 915 86.24 41.58 -11.91
C GLU A 915 87.33 42.47 -11.27
N SER A 916 88.59 42.10 -11.46
CA SER A 916 89.72 43.00 -11.23
C SER A 916 89.75 44.07 -12.33
N GLU A 917 90.26 45.26 -12.02
CA GLU A 917 90.27 46.39 -12.96
C GLU A 917 91.01 46.08 -14.27
N VAL A 918 90.32 46.26 -15.40
CA VAL A 918 90.85 46.04 -16.76
C VAL A 918 90.98 47.39 -17.45
N ASN A 919 92.21 47.85 -17.72
CA ASN A 919 92.45 49.16 -18.34
C ASN A 919 91.70 49.28 -19.68
N GLY A 920 90.99 50.40 -19.87
CA GLY A 920 90.20 50.69 -21.06
C GLY A 920 88.76 50.15 -21.06
N TYR A 921 88.33 49.43 -20.02
CA TYR A 921 87.02 48.77 -19.99
C TYR A 921 86.21 49.10 -18.73
N SER A 922 84.89 49.21 -18.89
CA SER A 922 83.93 49.32 -17.78
C SER A 922 83.12 48.03 -17.68
N ALA A 923 83.15 47.39 -16.51
CA ALA A 923 82.52 46.10 -16.24
C ALA A 923 81.13 46.24 -15.61
N LYS A 924 80.15 45.51 -16.16
CA LYS A 924 78.80 45.36 -15.60
C LYS A 924 78.48 43.88 -15.39
N ILE A 925 78.13 43.53 -14.16
CA ILE A 925 77.90 42.15 -13.72
C ILE A 925 76.38 41.90 -13.62
N SER A 926 75.95 40.71 -14.00
CA SER A 926 74.55 40.27 -14.01
C SER A 926 74.44 38.78 -13.70
N GLY A 927 73.25 38.29 -13.36
CA GLY A 927 73.01 36.90 -12.94
C GLY A 927 72.99 36.71 -11.43
N ASN A 928 73.05 35.45 -10.97
CA ASN A 928 73.05 35.07 -9.56
C ASN A 928 73.73 33.70 -9.35
N ALA A 929 73.93 33.27 -8.10
CA ALA A 929 74.61 32.02 -7.78
C ALA A 929 73.99 30.79 -8.49
N GLN A 930 72.66 30.67 -8.46
CA GLN A 930 71.93 29.49 -8.94
C GLN A 930 71.80 29.43 -10.48
N LYS A 931 71.99 30.55 -11.20
CA LYS A 931 71.91 30.62 -12.68
C LYS A 931 73.24 30.97 -13.34
N GLY A 932 74.28 31.19 -12.55
CA GLY A 932 75.55 31.75 -13.00
C GLY A 932 75.55 33.26 -13.15
N PHE A 933 76.75 33.80 -13.34
CA PHE A 933 76.99 35.22 -13.57
C PHE A 933 77.52 35.49 -14.98
N THR A 934 77.08 36.61 -15.58
CA THR A 934 77.67 37.14 -16.80
C THR A 934 78.28 38.51 -16.53
N ILE A 935 79.59 38.61 -16.77
CA ILE A 935 80.37 39.85 -16.73
C ILE A 935 80.40 40.42 -18.14
N HIS A 936 79.84 41.61 -18.34
CA HIS A 936 79.87 42.33 -19.61
C HIS A 936 80.83 43.51 -19.49
N ASN A 937 81.86 43.57 -20.34
CA ASN A 937 82.71 44.78 -20.40
C ASN A 937 82.47 45.51 -21.71
N THR A 938 82.12 46.79 -21.59
CA THR A 938 82.12 47.74 -22.70
C THR A 938 83.45 48.49 -22.70
N TYR A 939 84.07 48.63 -23.88
CA TYR A 939 85.26 49.48 -24.02
C TYR A 939 84.90 50.95 -23.81
N VAL A 940 85.70 51.67 -23.02
CA VAL A 940 85.50 53.09 -22.66
C VAL A 940 86.69 53.99 -23.00
N GLY A 941 87.81 53.43 -23.45
CA GLY A 941 89.03 54.16 -23.78
C GLY A 941 90.14 53.91 -22.76
N MET A 942 91.33 53.54 -23.21
CA MET A 942 92.51 53.36 -22.34
C MET A 942 92.96 54.69 -21.73
N GLU A 943 93.28 54.69 -20.43
CA GLU A 943 94.02 55.79 -19.80
C GLU A 943 95.54 55.53 -19.92
N GLU A 944 96.32 56.59 -20.18
CA GLU A 944 97.79 56.51 -20.26
C GLU A 944 98.40 56.30 -18.86
N PRO A 945 99.35 55.35 -18.69
CA PRO A 945 100.01 55.16 -17.41
C PRO A 945 100.98 56.32 -17.11
N PRO A 946 100.90 56.97 -15.92
CA PRO A 946 101.76 58.10 -15.60
C PRO A 946 103.23 57.69 -15.41
N SER A 947 104.13 58.41 -16.09
CA SER A 947 105.59 58.22 -15.99
C SER A 947 106.16 58.71 -14.65
N GLN A 948 107.34 58.22 -14.26
CA GLN A 948 107.77 58.17 -12.86
C GLN A 948 108.66 59.33 -12.36
N ALA A 949 108.34 59.78 -11.14
CA ALA A 949 109.23 60.25 -10.05
C ALA A 949 110.01 61.59 -10.21
N PRO A 950 110.46 62.25 -9.10
CA PRO A 950 110.12 62.06 -7.68
C PRO A 950 109.63 63.34 -6.92
N ASP A 951 109.17 63.10 -5.69
CA ASP A 951 109.16 63.98 -4.49
C ASP A 951 108.02 64.99 -4.17
N LYS A 952 107.94 65.33 -2.87
CA LYS A 952 106.87 66.03 -2.10
C LYS A 952 107.19 67.54 -1.86
N PRO A 953 106.34 68.41 -1.23
CA PRO A 953 105.13 68.13 -0.40
C PRO A 953 103.86 69.03 -0.52
N SER A 954 102.68 68.44 -0.23
CA SER A 954 101.54 68.96 0.59
C SER A 954 100.99 70.40 0.45
N THR A 955 99.67 70.54 0.16
CA THR A 955 98.62 71.10 1.08
C THR A 955 97.20 71.22 0.44
N THR A 956 96.11 70.97 1.21
CA THR A 956 94.67 71.32 0.95
C THR A 956 93.95 70.76 -0.31
N GLY A 957 92.60 70.66 -0.41
CA GLY A 957 91.55 70.68 0.62
C GLY A 957 90.07 70.95 0.17
N ARG A 958 89.22 69.90 0.09
CA ARG A 958 87.71 69.87 0.21
C ARG A 958 86.81 70.00 -1.05
N LEU A 959 85.58 69.43 -0.92
CA LEU A 959 84.47 69.16 -1.89
C LEU A 959 83.58 70.40 -2.25
N PRO A 960 82.82 70.40 -3.39
CA PRO A 960 81.43 69.83 -3.56
C PRO A 960 81.33 68.74 -4.68
N ASP A 961 80.21 68.11 -5.13
CA ASP A 961 78.70 68.26 -5.10
C ASP A 961 78.08 69.11 -6.27
N VAL A 962 76.89 68.89 -6.91
CA VAL A 962 75.63 68.10 -6.67
C VAL A 962 74.87 67.74 -8.01
N GLY A 963 74.09 66.64 -8.07
CA GLY A 963 72.83 66.44 -8.88
C GLY A 963 72.88 65.99 -10.38
N ASP A 964 71.80 65.50 -11.04
CA ASP A 964 70.47 64.97 -10.59
C ASP A 964 69.67 64.24 -11.73
N GLY A 965 68.67 63.40 -11.38
CA GLY A 965 67.49 63.04 -12.19
C GLY A 965 67.36 61.61 -12.76
N LEU A 966 66.17 61.05 -13.05
CA LEU A 966 64.79 61.27 -12.55
C LEU A 966 63.81 60.22 -13.16
N THR A 967 62.86 59.67 -12.40
CA THR A 967 61.66 58.99 -12.95
C THR A 967 60.38 59.62 -12.40
N LEU A 968 59.53 60.14 -13.30
CA LEU A 968 58.69 61.31 -12.99
C LEU A 968 57.32 61.01 -12.32
N THR A 969 56.89 59.75 -12.23
CA THR A 969 55.49 59.40 -11.91
C THR A 969 55.12 59.49 -10.42
N ALA A 970 55.98 59.06 -9.50
CA ALA A 970 55.67 59.02 -8.07
C ALA A 970 55.52 60.43 -7.44
N ILE A 971 56.34 61.38 -7.88
CA ILE A 971 56.36 62.76 -7.34
C ILE A 971 55.07 63.51 -7.67
N ILE A 972 54.47 63.26 -8.84
CA ILE A 972 53.23 63.93 -9.27
C ILE A 972 52.06 63.56 -8.33
N LEU A 973 51.92 62.29 -7.95
CA LEU A 973 50.86 61.86 -7.02
C LEU A 973 51.03 62.50 -5.63
N GLY A 974 52.26 62.48 -5.09
CA GLY A 974 52.57 63.13 -3.81
C GLY A 974 52.27 64.63 -3.81
N LEU A 975 52.64 65.34 -4.88
CA LEU A 975 52.35 66.77 -5.03
C LEU A 975 50.84 67.07 -5.16
N VAL A 976 50.05 66.19 -5.79
CA VAL A 976 48.58 66.32 -5.82
C VAL A 976 47.99 66.18 -4.41
N CYS A 977 48.38 65.16 -3.66
CA CYS A 977 47.92 64.97 -2.27
C CYS A 977 48.31 66.15 -1.36
N ILE A 978 49.55 66.63 -1.46
CA ILE A 978 50.04 67.80 -0.71
C ILE A 978 49.28 69.07 -1.13
N ARG A 979 48.95 69.24 -2.41
CA ARG A 979 48.19 70.40 -2.91
C ARG A 979 46.74 70.39 -2.43
N ILE A 980 46.10 69.23 -2.34
CA ILE A 980 44.76 69.07 -1.74
C ILE A 980 44.81 69.40 -0.23
N ALA A 981 45.78 68.85 0.50
CA ALA A 981 45.98 69.16 1.92
C ALA A 981 46.23 70.66 2.16
N TYR A 982 47.03 71.31 1.30
CA TYR A 982 47.31 72.74 1.37
C TYR A 982 46.09 73.62 1.07
N LEU A 983 45.23 73.22 0.12
CA LEU A 983 43.97 73.93 -0.16
C LEU A 983 42.99 73.84 1.02
N LEU A 984 42.81 72.65 1.59
CA LEU A 984 41.98 72.45 2.79
C LEU A 984 42.53 73.24 4.00
N TYR A 985 43.85 73.23 4.21
CA TYR A 985 44.51 74.05 5.23
C TYR A 985 44.26 75.54 5.01
N ARG A 986 44.36 76.03 3.77
CA ARG A 986 44.16 77.44 3.41
C ARG A 986 42.73 77.92 3.72
N GLU A 987 41.70 77.13 3.50
CA GLU A 987 40.33 77.52 3.87
C GLU A 987 40.15 77.68 5.39
N THR A 988 40.79 76.81 6.19
CA THR A 988 40.64 76.86 7.66
C THR A 988 41.23 78.09 8.34
N LYS A 989 42.04 78.90 7.65
CA LYS A 989 42.63 80.13 8.20
C LYS A 989 41.95 81.44 7.75
N SER A 990 40.86 81.35 6.98
CA SER A 990 40.16 82.53 6.42
C SER A 990 38.71 82.70 6.91
N LYS A 991 38.41 82.30 8.17
CA LYS A 991 37.14 82.64 8.85
C LYS A 991 37.27 82.70 10.39
N LYS A 992 38.18 83.56 10.83
CA LYS A 992 38.06 84.33 12.08
C LYS A 992 38.29 85.80 11.68
N GLY A 993 37.35 86.66 12.04
CA GLY A 993 36.89 87.73 11.14
C GLY A 993 35.53 87.30 10.63
#